data_AF-A0AAV8EKJ6-F1
#
_entry.id   AF-A0AAV8EKJ6-F1
#
_cell.length_a   1.000
_cell.length_b   1.000
_cell.length_c   1.000
_cell.angle_alpha   90.00
_cell.angle_beta   90.00
_cell.angle_gamma   90.00
#
_symmetry.space_group_name_H-M   'P 1'
#
loop_
_entity.id
_entity.type
_entity.pdbx_description
1 polymer ?
#
loop_
_entity_poly.entity_id
_entity_poly.type
_entity_poly.pdbx_seq_one_letter_code
_entity_poly.pdbx_strand_id
1 'polypeptide(L)'
;MQEAPFTMSLQNALMVTPVPSVIELKKLYHLALHGSEEERSAAPKILCGASLIQGWTIQEHVVHAVVKLLSPQLPLNAPVTGDANLYLGHMHMLTALLSCLSNYSVIQTLALYGMIPEVVAALMPLCEAFGSFPPPSTNQSSTREEVSAYSVFSFAFLFLLRLCKFHGPDRAIHPYSCGGPVRPDLKLDFHLLMRNSRIRKAGTPSMKYYMSNVVDSYLDLRRHLVYVDSFPKLRAWYFENEACSTPDISDKCNPSRMHQASNKILNFVCRNMNKANWTVAGSGGGSSTNTSTSSSTFHSSSSASSSSGSFGSTSEDKYHGLPLYPAWELLEALPLVLDAMLSACAFGTISSRDLVTGLIDLVEFFPASIAAIIRYFKSEISRGTWKSVPMNGTDWPSPGEALYSLELEVKEVLERLGVHIENCYPHNAQPMLPLPLAAFLSLTITFRLDKNSGYTRGVISQAISNYAIISPWPIMLTIGGIWTKKAPRWHDFLVYLGARCRFTNDKGAIDQLLWRCFKAFLGPTSEDSNYMTPTRGVIGLLGESVCNSHAMSPGSLFLCTSQVYHAPHYFSELILKLVVELSCELAEWTLRGTAQLKFGKISLATAICSVHQVAMLGATLLCVTGRSPLVRVLFAEVVPIFLLSKREERSKQMTFICNILEGYALSYLLFFSAALMFGVRARLAPDKSRNSEICPHVIARYLSFIARVTEGNVVLRCDPAMWKAHVSSFLGLIVKFSPAWLSVTKLDILKKLSSCLRGWHEHDLAFCLLELGGTCAIETALESLL
;
A
#
# COMPACT_ATOMS: atom_id res chain seq x y z
N MET A 1 -34.43 -14.23 16.43
CA MET A 1 -34.73 -12.88 16.95
C MET A 1 -36.24 -12.64 16.87
N GLN A 2 -36.96 -12.86 17.97
CA GLN A 2 -38.38 -12.50 18.10
C GLN A 2 -38.49 -11.71 19.43
N GLU A 3 -38.84 -10.42 19.32
CA GLU A 3 -39.38 -9.52 20.36
C GLU A 3 -38.64 -9.39 21.71
N ALA A 4 -37.38 -9.77 21.83
CA ALA A 4 -36.56 -9.44 23.00
C ALA A 4 -35.91 -8.05 22.86
N PRO A 5 -35.89 -7.19 23.91
CA PRO A 5 -35.21 -5.90 23.87
C PRO A 5 -33.71 -6.07 23.58
N PHE A 6 -33.14 -5.14 22.80
CA PHE A 6 -31.75 -5.14 22.32
C PHE A 6 -30.72 -4.87 23.44
N THR A 7 -30.70 -5.72 24.47
CA THR A 7 -29.82 -5.62 25.64
C THR A 7 -28.34 -5.71 25.26
N MET A 8 -27.47 -5.00 25.99
CA MET A 8 -26.02 -4.92 25.70
C MET A 8 -25.34 -6.31 25.73
N SER A 9 -25.82 -7.24 26.58
CA SER A 9 -25.34 -8.63 26.62
C SER A 9 -25.65 -9.41 25.34
N LEU A 10 -26.86 -9.23 24.77
CA LEU A 10 -27.25 -9.83 23.50
C LEU A 10 -26.43 -9.27 22.33
N GLN A 11 -26.17 -7.96 22.32
CA GLN A 11 -25.33 -7.32 21.30
C GLN A 11 -23.91 -7.90 21.31
N ASN A 12 -23.30 -8.05 22.49
CA ASN A 12 -21.96 -8.62 22.63
C ASN A 12 -21.91 -10.10 22.19
N ALA A 13 -22.93 -10.90 22.53
CA ALA A 13 -23.02 -12.28 22.09
C ALA A 13 -23.13 -12.41 20.56
N LEU A 14 -23.95 -11.55 19.93
CA LEU A 14 -24.14 -11.53 18.47
C LEU A 14 -22.92 -10.97 17.71
N MET A 15 -22.07 -10.15 18.34
CA MET A 15 -20.81 -9.72 17.70
C MET A 15 -19.76 -10.83 17.63
N VAL A 16 -19.81 -11.79 18.55
CA VAL A 16 -18.83 -12.91 18.65
C VAL A 16 -19.34 -14.17 17.94
N THR A 17 -20.62 -14.24 17.58
CA THR A 17 -21.22 -15.37 16.86
C THR A 17 -21.57 -14.98 15.43
N PRO A 18 -21.17 -15.76 14.40
CA PRO A 18 -21.55 -15.47 13.03
C PRO A 18 -23.04 -15.69 12.83
N VAL A 19 -23.66 -14.86 12.00
CA VAL A 19 -25.09 -14.97 11.66
C VAL A 19 -25.35 -16.33 11.01
N PRO A 20 -26.37 -17.09 11.45
CA PRO A 20 -26.58 -18.48 11.00
C PRO A 20 -27.22 -18.59 9.61
N SER A 21 -27.84 -17.54 9.07
CA SER A 21 -28.48 -17.59 7.74
C SER A 21 -28.56 -16.25 7.01
N VAL A 22 -28.74 -16.30 5.69
CA VAL A 22 -28.97 -15.12 4.83
C VAL A 22 -30.28 -14.40 5.18
N ILE A 23 -31.28 -15.10 5.72
CA ILE A 23 -32.56 -14.49 6.14
C ILE A 23 -32.34 -13.60 7.35
N GLU A 24 -31.56 -14.05 8.34
CA GLU A 24 -31.21 -13.24 9.50
C GLU A 24 -30.28 -12.08 9.13
N LEU A 25 -29.40 -12.28 8.15
CA LEU A 25 -28.60 -11.20 7.57
C LEU A 25 -29.48 -10.10 6.97
N LYS A 26 -30.55 -10.46 6.23
CA LYS A 26 -31.52 -9.48 5.70
C LYS A 26 -32.23 -8.71 6.82
N LYS A 27 -32.58 -9.38 7.92
CA LYS A 27 -33.20 -8.74 9.09
C LYS A 27 -32.26 -7.72 9.73
N LEU A 28 -30.99 -8.07 9.94
CA LEU A 28 -29.97 -7.14 10.46
C LEU A 28 -29.73 -5.97 9.51
N TYR A 29 -29.70 -6.21 8.20
CA TYR A 29 -29.61 -5.14 7.19
C TYR A 29 -30.82 -4.19 7.27
N HIS A 30 -32.04 -4.72 7.45
CA HIS A 30 -33.24 -3.91 7.61
C HIS A 30 -33.23 -3.10 8.91
N LEU A 31 -32.78 -3.70 10.03
CA LEU A 31 -32.62 -3.02 11.31
C LEU A 31 -31.59 -1.87 11.22
N ALA A 32 -30.51 -2.06 10.46
CA ALA A 32 -29.52 -1.01 10.25
C ALA A 32 -30.09 0.22 9.50
N LEU A 33 -31.09 0.04 8.63
CA LEU A 33 -31.71 1.14 7.86
C LEU A 33 -32.93 1.74 8.57
N HIS A 34 -33.83 0.91 9.10
CA HIS A 34 -35.16 1.33 9.56
C HIS A 34 -35.40 1.14 11.06
N GLY A 35 -34.43 0.59 11.80
CA GLY A 35 -34.55 0.39 13.25
C GLY A 35 -34.50 1.69 14.06
N SER A 36 -34.67 1.54 15.38
CA SER A 36 -34.42 2.60 16.37
C SER A 36 -32.95 3.05 16.37
N GLU A 37 -32.62 4.19 17.00
CA GLU A 37 -31.22 4.68 17.04
C GLU A 37 -30.24 3.66 17.64
N GLU A 38 -30.68 2.92 18.67
CA GLU A 38 -29.88 1.87 19.30
C GLU A 38 -29.63 0.71 18.34
N GLU A 39 -30.67 0.25 17.64
CA GLU A 39 -30.58 -0.82 16.64
C GLU A 39 -29.74 -0.38 15.42
N ARG A 40 -29.89 0.87 14.97
CA ARG A 40 -29.09 1.48 13.90
C ARG A 40 -27.61 1.54 14.27
N SER A 41 -27.29 1.69 15.56
CA SER A 41 -25.90 1.65 16.04
C SER A 41 -25.36 0.22 16.28
N ALA A 42 -26.22 -0.72 16.67
CA ALA A 42 -25.84 -2.09 17.04
C ALA A 42 -25.77 -3.04 15.84
N ALA A 43 -26.71 -2.96 14.90
CA ALA A 43 -26.77 -3.86 13.75
C ALA A 43 -25.51 -3.82 12.87
N PRO A 44 -24.93 -2.65 12.52
CA PRO A 44 -23.65 -2.58 11.80
C PRO A 44 -22.49 -3.25 12.54
N LYS A 45 -22.45 -3.13 13.87
CA LYS A 45 -21.40 -3.75 14.71
C LYS A 45 -21.50 -5.27 14.70
N ILE A 46 -22.72 -5.82 14.77
CA ILE A 46 -22.99 -7.26 14.65
C ILE A 46 -22.60 -7.77 13.26
N LEU A 47 -22.95 -7.05 12.20
CA LEU A 47 -22.58 -7.40 10.83
C LEU A 47 -21.06 -7.43 10.63
N CYS A 48 -20.35 -6.44 11.17
CA CYS A 48 -18.89 -6.33 11.03
C CYS A 48 -18.09 -7.17 12.05
N GLY A 49 -18.77 -7.90 12.94
CA GLY A 49 -18.16 -8.79 13.93
C GLY A 49 -17.74 -10.14 13.35
N ALA A 50 -18.02 -11.22 14.08
CA ALA A 50 -17.69 -12.60 13.68
C ALA A 50 -18.26 -12.99 12.31
N SER A 51 -19.42 -12.44 11.93
CA SER A 51 -20.04 -12.68 10.61
C SER A 51 -19.15 -12.27 9.43
N LEU A 52 -18.41 -11.17 9.57
CA LEU A 52 -17.51 -10.66 8.52
C LEU A 52 -16.10 -11.24 8.63
N ILE A 53 -15.63 -11.56 9.84
CA ILE A 53 -14.24 -11.98 10.07
C ILE A 53 -14.10 -13.51 9.99
N GLN A 54 -15.07 -14.27 10.50
CA GLN A 54 -14.98 -15.72 10.71
C GLN A 54 -16.14 -16.50 10.07
N GLY A 55 -17.17 -15.83 9.55
CA GLY A 55 -18.38 -16.45 8.99
C GLY A 55 -18.23 -16.94 7.55
N TRP A 56 -17.28 -17.84 7.26
CA TRP A 56 -16.91 -18.27 5.89
C TRP A 56 -18.08 -18.60 4.96
N THR A 57 -19.18 -19.15 5.48
CA THR A 57 -20.36 -19.57 4.69
C THR A 57 -21.24 -18.40 4.22
N ILE A 58 -21.25 -17.29 4.96
CA ILE A 58 -22.08 -16.11 4.67
C ILE A 58 -21.25 -14.85 4.39
N GLN A 59 -19.94 -14.94 4.52
CA GLN A 59 -19.01 -13.80 4.52
C GLN A 59 -19.15 -12.93 3.26
N GLU A 60 -19.29 -13.54 2.08
CA GLU A 60 -19.52 -12.83 0.82
C GLU A 60 -20.79 -11.97 0.86
N HIS A 61 -21.90 -12.52 1.35
CA HIS A 61 -23.17 -11.80 1.48
C HIS A 61 -23.06 -10.66 2.51
N VAL A 62 -22.34 -10.87 3.61
CA VAL A 62 -22.08 -9.85 4.63
C VAL A 62 -21.26 -8.70 4.04
N VAL A 63 -20.20 -9.02 3.28
CA VAL A 63 -19.38 -8.03 2.56
C VAL A 63 -20.25 -7.17 1.65
N HIS A 64 -21.12 -7.78 0.85
CA HIS A 64 -22.03 -7.04 -0.03
C HIS A 64 -23.03 -6.17 0.76
N ALA A 65 -23.61 -6.69 1.85
CA ALA A 65 -24.51 -5.94 2.71
C ALA A 65 -23.82 -4.71 3.32
N VAL A 66 -22.59 -4.85 3.79
CA VAL A 66 -21.77 -3.77 4.36
C VAL A 66 -21.46 -2.68 3.33
N VAL A 67 -21.04 -3.07 2.12
CA VAL A 67 -20.79 -2.11 1.01
C VAL A 67 -22.08 -1.40 0.60
N LYS A 68 -23.21 -2.11 0.64
CA LYS A 68 -24.53 -1.54 0.34
C LYS A 68 -24.98 -0.54 1.42
N LEU A 69 -24.72 -0.82 2.71
CA LEU A 69 -25.00 0.12 3.80
C LEU A 69 -24.16 1.41 3.72
N LEU A 70 -22.92 1.33 3.20
CA LEU A 70 -22.10 2.51 2.94
C LEU A 70 -22.61 3.37 1.77
N SER A 71 -23.46 2.82 0.91
CA SER A 71 -24.03 3.50 -0.26
C SER A 71 -25.54 3.70 -0.10
N PRO A 72 -26.00 4.37 0.98
CA PRO A 72 -27.44 4.55 1.20
C PRO A 72 -28.08 5.23 0.00
N GLN A 73 -29.18 4.65 -0.46
CA GLN A 73 -29.79 4.98 -1.74
C GLN A 73 -30.35 6.39 -1.73
N LEU A 74 -29.78 7.26 -2.58
CA LEU A 74 -30.33 8.59 -2.84
C LEU A 74 -31.13 8.55 -4.17
N PRO A 75 -32.41 8.94 -4.18
CA PRO A 75 -33.13 9.20 -5.41
C PRO A 75 -32.62 10.53 -6.00
N LEU A 76 -31.89 10.46 -7.12
CA LEU A 76 -31.29 11.59 -7.85
C LEU A 76 -32.26 12.71 -8.32
N ASN A 77 -33.55 12.65 -7.97
CA ASN A 77 -34.58 13.57 -8.47
C ASN A 77 -35.24 14.41 -7.35
N ALA A 78 -34.71 14.43 -6.12
CA ALA A 78 -35.16 15.36 -5.09
C ALA A 78 -34.33 16.66 -5.12
N PRO A 79 -34.94 17.84 -4.90
CA PRO A 79 -34.22 19.10 -4.88
C PRO A 79 -33.17 19.12 -3.75
N VAL A 80 -32.04 19.79 -4.02
CA VAL A 80 -30.80 19.93 -3.22
C VAL A 80 -31.00 20.25 -1.72
N THR A 81 -32.20 20.68 -1.33
CA THR A 81 -32.60 20.97 0.06
C THR A 81 -33.11 19.75 0.86
N GLY A 82 -33.40 18.61 0.22
CA GLY A 82 -33.92 17.39 0.89
C GLY A 82 -32.86 16.34 1.25
N ASP A 83 -31.67 16.40 0.64
CA ASP A 83 -30.62 15.35 0.74
C ASP A 83 -29.90 15.35 2.09
N ALA A 84 -29.74 16.53 2.71
CA ALA A 84 -29.10 16.68 4.01
C ALA A 84 -29.86 15.90 5.11
N ASN A 85 -31.18 15.93 5.08
CA ASN A 85 -32.03 15.31 6.11
C ASN A 85 -31.96 13.78 6.09
N LEU A 86 -31.73 13.17 4.91
CA LEU A 86 -31.57 11.71 4.79
C LEU A 86 -30.22 11.23 5.35
N TYR A 87 -29.12 11.94 5.06
CA TYR A 87 -27.81 11.60 5.61
C TYR A 87 -27.75 11.83 7.13
N LEU A 88 -28.36 12.92 7.61
CA LEU A 88 -28.47 13.22 9.04
C LEU A 88 -29.24 12.10 9.78
N GLY A 89 -30.32 11.57 9.19
CA GLY A 89 -31.10 10.47 9.79
C GLY A 89 -30.35 9.13 9.93
N HIS A 90 -29.24 8.93 9.20
CA HIS A 90 -28.44 7.70 9.21
C HIS A 90 -27.09 7.83 9.93
N MET A 91 -26.81 8.96 10.60
CA MET A 91 -25.51 9.26 11.19
C MET A 91 -25.02 8.22 12.20
N HIS A 92 -25.90 7.74 13.07
CA HIS A 92 -25.56 6.72 14.07
C HIS A 92 -25.16 5.38 13.42
N MET A 93 -25.86 4.99 12.34
CA MET A 93 -25.53 3.78 11.58
C MET A 93 -24.21 3.93 10.82
N LEU A 94 -24.02 5.05 10.12
CA LEU A 94 -22.78 5.32 9.38
C LEU A 94 -21.57 5.39 10.32
N THR A 95 -21.71 6.02 11.48
CA THR A 95 -20.65 6.11 12.48
C THR A 95 -20.27 4.74 13.02
N ALA A 96 -21.26 3.93 13.41
CA ALA A 96 -21.03 2.56 13.85
C ALA A 96 -20.33 1.73 12.75
N LEU A 97 -20.85 1.78 11.53
CA LEU A 97 -20.32 1.05 10.38
C LEU A 97 -18.87 1.44 10.06
N LEU A 98 -18.59 2.73 9.89
CA LEU A 98 -17.26 3.25 9.57
C LEU A 98 -16.24 2.96 10.67
N SER A 99 -16.66 3.01 11.94
CA SER A 99 -15.80 2.63 13.07
C SER A 99 -15.36 1.17 12.99
N CYS A 100 -16.28 0.25 12.64
CA CYS A 100 -15.99 -1.17 12.50
C CYS A 100 -15.11 -1.48 11.28
N LEU A 101 -15.37 -0.80 10.16
CA LEU A 101 -14.62 -0.95 8.92
C LEU A 101 -13.16 -0.50 9.04
N SER A 102 -12.84 0.31 10.05
CA SER A 102 -11.46 0.73 10.33
C SER A 102 -10.57 -0.40 10.90
N ASN A 103 -11.12 -1.58 11.20
CA ASN A 103 -10.34 -2.72 11.67
C ASN A 103 -9.49 -3.32 10.53
N TYR A 104 -8.24 -3.68 10.84
CA TYR A 104 -7.30 -4.25 9.87
C TYR A 104 -7.82 -5.55 9.23
N SER A 105 -8.37 -6.45 10.04
CA SER A 105 -8.94 -7.72 9.57
C SER A 105 -10.08 -7.52 8.57
N VAL A 106 -10.96 -6.54 8.82
CA VAL A 106 -12.07 -6.20 7.93
C VAL A 106 -11.56 -5.66 6.58
N ILE A 107 -10.54 -4.81 6.59
CA ILE A 107 -9.94 -4.29 5.35
C ILE A 107 -9.30 -5.41 4.53
N GLN A 108 -8.61 -6.35 5.19
CA GLN A 108 -8.06 -7.52 4.51
C GLN A 108 -9.16 -8.38 3.88
N THR A 109 -10.26 -8.63 4.59
CA THR A 109 -11.41 -9.34 4.03
C THR A 109 -11.98 -8.60 2.83
N LEU A 110 -12.22 -7.29 2.92
CA LEU A 110 -12.69 -6.49 1.77
C LEU A 110 -11.73 -6.53 0.58
N ALA A 111 -10.43 -6.56 0.82
CA ALA A 111 -9.40 -6.70 -0.21
C ALA A 111 -9.41 -8.08 -0.85
N LEU A 112 -9.58 -9.15 -0.06
CA LEU A 112 -9.67 -10.53 -0.53
C LEU A 112 -10.84 -10.73 -1.49
N TYR A 113 -12.01 -10.18 -1.16
CA TYR A 113 -13.19 -10.19 -2.04
C TYR A 113 -13.13 -9.14 -3.16
N GLY A 114 -12.06 -8.34 -3.23
CA GLY A 114 -11.85 -7.36 -4.28
C GLY A 114 -12.83 -6.17 -4.26
N MET A 115 -13.44 -5.87 -3.11
CA MET A 115 -14.50 -4.87 -2.92
C MET A 115 -13.99 -3.45 -2.54
N ILE A 116 -12.67 -3.28 -2.44
CA ILE A 116 -12.04 -1.99 -2.11
C ILE A 116 -12.46 -0.87 -3.09
N PRO A 117 -12.49 -1.07 -4.43
CA PRO A 117 -12.98 -0.05 -5.37
C PRO A 117 -14.41 0.43 -5.09
N GLU A 118 -15.30 -0.47 -4.70
CA GLU A 118 -16.70 -0.18 -4.40
C GLU A 118 -16.84 0.59 -3.09
N VAL A 119 -16.05 0.23 -2.06
CA VAL A 119 -15.98 0.97 -0.80
C VAL A 119 -15.46 2.39 -1.01
N VAL A 120 -14.36 2.55 -1.77
CA VAL A 120 -13.80 3.87 -2.11
C VAL A 120 -14.85 4.75 -2.80
N ALA A 121 -15.59 4.20 -3.76
CA ALA A 121 -16.65 4.94 -4.45
C ALA A 121 -17.83 5.34 -3.54
N ALA A 122 -18.12 4.56 -2.51
CA ALA A 122 -19.15 4.88 -1.52
C ALA A 122 -18.68 5.95 -0.50
N LEU A 123 -17.38 5.99 -0.17
CA LEU A 123 -16.84 6.95 0.79
C LEU A 123 -16.73 8.38 0.24
N MET A 124 -16.46 8.55 -1.05
CA MET A 124 -16.33 9.89 -1.66
C MET A 124 -17.58 10.79 -1.47
N PRO A 125 -18.81 10.35 -1.80
CA PRO A 125 -20.00 11.19 -1.57
C PRO A 125 -20.24 11.47 -0.08
N LEU A 126 -19.91 10.51 0.81
CA LEU A 126 -19.99 10.74 2.26
C LEU A 126 -19.02 11.84 2.70
N CYS A 127 -17.79 11.85 2.21
CA CYS A 127 -16.81 12.89 2.52
C CYS A 127 -17.26 14.26 1.99
N GLU A 128 -17.76 14.33 0.76
CA GLU A 128 -18.23 15.58 0.16
C GLU A 128 -19.43 16.17 0.92
N ALA A 129 -20.43 15.34 1.25
CA ALA A 129 -21.64 15.75 1.96
C ALA A 129 -21.36 16.13 3.42
N PHE A 130 -20.78 15.22 4.20
CA PHE A 130 -20.54 15.48 5.63
C PHE A 130 -19.49 16.55 5.88
N GLY A 131 -18.53 16.73 4.97
CA GLY A 131 -17.57 17.82 5.08
C GLY A 131 -18.14 19.20 4.74
N SER A 132 -19.31 19.24 4.09
CA SER A 132 -20.01 20.47 3.71
C SER A 132 -21.13 20.87 4.66
N PHE A 133 -21.55 19.99 5.57
CA PHE A 133 -22.58 20.33 6.54
C PHE A 133 -22.12 21.43 7.51
N PRO A 134 -23.00 22.38 7.86
CA PRO A 134 -22.71 23.35 8.90
C PRO A 134 -22.59 22.62 10.25
N PRO A 135 -21.75 23.13 11.18
CA PRO A 135 -21.60 22.54 12.49
C PRO A 135 -22.92 22.57 13.28
N PRO A 136 -23.15 21.62 14.20
CA PRO A 136 -24.36 21.58 15.01
C PRO A 136 -24.47 22.87 15.84
N SER A 137 -25.65 23.50 15.82
CA SER A 137 -25.96 24.67 16.66
C SER A 137 -25.98 24.26 18.13
N THR A 138 -25.25 24.99 18.98
CA THR A 138 -25.03 24.75 20.43
C THR A 138 -26.27 24.89 21.33
N ASN A 139 -27.50 24.68 20.82
CA ASN A 139 -28.74 24.89 21.57
C ASN A 139 -29.56 23.62 21.80
N GLN A 140 -28.93 22.45 21.91
CA GLN A 140 -29.61 21.26 22.43
C GLN A 140 -28.79 20.62 23.54
N SER A 141 -29.19 20.90 24.77
CA SER A 141 -28.80 20.16 25.96
C SER A 141 -29.44 18.77 25.89
N SER A 142 -28.69 17.75 25.46
CA SER A 142 -29.07 16.38 25.74
C SER A 142 -27.85 15.54 26.11
N THR A 143 -27.89 14.98 27.31
CA THR A 143 -26.88 14.11 27.91
C THR A 143 -26.89 12.73 27.25
N ARG A 144 -26.44 12.65 26.00
CA ARG A 144 -26.14 11.40 25.28
C ARG A 144 -24.95 11.69 24.36
N GLU A 145 -24.05 10.73 24.10
CA GLU A 145 -22.93 10.91 23.16
C GLU A 145 -23.47 11.24 21.74
N GLU A 146 -23.70 12.53 21.47
CA GLU A 146 -24.27 12.99 20.20
C GLU A 146 -23.25 12.80 19.07
N VAL A 147 -23.64 12.01 18.07
CA VAL A 147 -22.82 11.75 16.88
C VAL A 147 -22.81 13.01 16.02
N SER A 148 -21.66 13.69 15.94
CA SER A 148 -21.51 14.93 15.18
C SER A 148 -21.20 14.68 13.70
N ALA A 149 -21.53 15.64 12.83
CA ALA A 149 -21.17 15.57 11.40
C ALA A 149 -19.65 15.48 11.19
N TYR A 150 -18.86 16.13 12.05
CA TYR A 150 -17.41 16.02 12.05
C TYR A 150 -16.91 14.61 12.35
N SER A 151 -17.60 13.87 13.22
CA SER A 151 -17.22 12.49 13.52
C SER A 151 -17.41 11.59 12.30
N VAL A 152 -18.59 11.64 11.66
CA VAL A 152 -18.89 10.88 10.44
C VAL A 152 -17.92 11.24 9.32
N PHE A 153 -17.70 12.53 9.08
CA PHE A 153 -16.71 13.02 8.11
C PHE A 153 -15.33 12.47 8.42
N SER A 154 -14.88 12.57 9.68
CA SER A 154 -13.54 12.12 10.07
C SER A 154 -13.35 10.62 9.88
N PHE A 155 -14.36 9.80 10.24
CA PHE A 155 -14.30 8.36 10.00
C PHE A 155 -14.25 8.03 8.51
N ALA A 156 -15.11 8.64 7.70
CA ALA A 156 -15.18 8.38 6.26
C ALA A 156 -13.90 8.82 5.56
N PHE A 157 -13.42 10.03 5.86
CA PHE A 157 -12.24 10.63 5.26
C PHE A 157 -10.97 9.87 5.64
N LEU A 158 -10.74 9.60 6.92
CA LEU A 158 -9.55 8.85 7.35
C LEU A 158 -9.57 7.40 6.85
N PHE A 159 -10.75 6.79 6.70
CA PHE A 159 -10.86 5.47 6.09
C PHE A 159 -10.55 5.50 4.60
N LEU A 160 -11.06 6.49 3.86
CA LEU A 160 -10.70 6.73 2.46
C LEU A 160 -9.18 6.90 2.31
N LEU A 161 -8.57 7.70 3.20
CA LEU A 161 -7.13 7.95 3.19
C LEU A 161 -6.29 6.68 3.39
N ARG A 162 -6.75 5.80 4.29
CA ARG A 162 -6.12 4.51 4.54
C ARG A 162 -6.23 3.56 3.34
N LEU A 163 -7.38 3.54 2.66
CA LEU A 163 -7.61 2.65 1.52
C LEU A 163 -6.78 3.04 0.29
N CYS A 164 -6.71 4.33 -0.05
CA CYS A 164 -5.99 4.75 -1.27
C CYS A 164 -4.51 5.10 -1.02
N LYS A 165 -3.96 4.73 0.15
CA LYS A 165 -2.56 4.97 0.54
C LYS A 165 -2.05 6.38 0.18
N PHE A 166 -2.88 7.42 0.36
CA PHE A 166 -2.65 8.79 -0.15
C PHE A 166 -1.34 9.45 0.32
N HIS A 167 -0.68 8.86 1.31
CA HIS A 167 0.57 9.37 1.86
C HIS A 167 1.83 8.78 1.21
N GLY A 168 1.71 7.87 0.23
CA GLY A 168 2.86 7.24 -0.47
C GLY A 168 3.86 8.26 -1.04
N PRO A 169 5.12 7.85 -1.28
CA PRO A 169 6.13 8.76 -1.84
C PRO A 169 5.71 9.25 -3.24
N ASP A 170 5.73 10.57 -3.42
CA ASP A 170 5.43 11.21 -4.70
C ASP A 170 6.62 11.12 -5.65
N ARG A 171 6.31 11.09 -6.95
CA ARG A 171 7.23 10.89 -8.09
C ARG A 171 8.29 11.99 -8.29
N ALA A 172 8.38 12.98 -7.40
CA ALA A 172 9.08 14.23 -7.70
C ALA A 172 10.61 14.21 -7.56
N ILE A 173 11.24 13.10 -7.15
CA ILE A 173 12.69 13.10 -6.86
C ILE A 173 13.58 12.78 -8.08
N HIS A 174 13.04 12.39 -9.25
CA HIS A 174 13.87 12.11 -10.41
C HIS A 174 13.36 12.74 -11.73
N PRO A 175 14.04 13.78 -12.26
CA PRO A 175 13.62 14.50 -13.47
C PRO A 175 13.94 13.79 -14.80
N TYR A 176 14.42 12.55 -14.79
CA TYR A 176 14.76 11.82 -16.01
C TYR A 176 13.90 10.56 -16.18
N SER A 177 12.73 10.70 -16.79
CA SER A 177 12.19 9.62 -17.62
C SER A 177 11.18 10.16 -18.63
N CYS A 178 11.60 10.10 -19.89
CA CYS A 178 10.82 10.40 -21.07
C CYS A 178 9.57 9.50 -21.15
N GLY A 179 8.47 10.07 -21.66
CA GLY A 179 7.11 9.52 -21.78
C GLY A 179 6.96 7.99 -21.71
N GLY A 180 6.49 7.49 -20.56
CA GLY A 180 6.14 6.08 -20.32
C GLY A 180 5.12 5.95 -19.17
N PRO A 181 4.31 4.87 -19.11
CA PRO A 181 3.00 4.89 -18.47
C PRO A 181 3.06 5.00 -16.96
N VAL A 182 2.23 5.91 -16.46
CA VAL A 182 1.78 6.10 -15.09
C VAL A 182 1.66 4.75 -14.36
N ARG A 183 2.54 4.54 -13.38
CA ARG A 183 2.43 3.51 -12.33
C ARG A 183 0.98 3.50 -11.81
N PRO A 184 0.28 2.35 -11.79
CA PRO A 184 -0.96 2.22 -11.04
C PRO A 184 -0.56 2.11 -9.58
N ASP A 185 -0.26 3.26 -9.00
CA ASP A 185 -0.30 3.43 -7.55
C ASP A 185 -1.74 3.12 -7.11
N LEU A 186 -1.93 2.60 -5.90
CA LEU A 186 -3.25 2.37 -5.27
C LEU A 186 -3.96 3.71 -4.96
N LYS A 187 -3.83 4.68 -5.85
CA LYS A 187 -4.40 6.00 -5.82
C LYS A 187 -5.89 5.92 -6.11
N LEU A 188 -6.60 6.98 -5.74
CA LEU A 188 -8.03 7.14 -5.92
C LEU A 188 -8.46 6.82 -7.37
N ASP A 189 -7.71 7.35 -8.36
CA ASP A 189 -7.98 7.15 -9.79
C ASP A 189 -7.95 5.68 -10.24
N PHE A 190 -7.03 4.88 -9.69
CA PHE A 190 -6.92 3.47 -10.05
C PHE A 190 -8.12 2.68 -9.54
N HIS A 191 -8.56 2.94 -8.31
CA HIS A 191 -9.74 2.30 -7.74
C HIS A 191 -11.00 2.66 -8.54
N LEU A 192 -11.17 3.92 -8.93
CA LEU A 192 -12.30 4.34 -9.74
C LEU A 192 -12.27 3.75 -11.16
N LEU A 193 -11.09 3.69 -11.78
CA LEU A 193 -10.92 3.03 -13.07
C LEU A 193 -11.31 1.56 -13.01
N MET A 194 -10.86 0.83 -11.97
CA MET A 194 -11.23 -0.57 -11.76
C MET A 194 -12.74 -0.74 -11.63
N ARG A 195 -13.39 0.01 -10.74
CA ARG A 195 -14.85 -0.04 -10.53
C ARG A 195 -15.60 0.27 -11.82
N ASN A 196 -15.29 1.38 -12.47
CA ASN A 196 -15.96 1.83 -13.69
C ASN A 196 -15.77 0.83 -14.85
N SER A 197 -14.60 0.17 -14.91
CA SER A 197 -14.37 -0.91 -15.88
C SER A 197 -15.21 -2.16 -15.60
N ARG A 198 -15.43 -2.52 -14.33
CA ARG A 198 -16.30 -3.65 -13.94
C ARG A 198 -17.75 -3.37 -14.31
N ILE A 199 -18.24 -2.16 -14.05
CA ILE A 199 -19.60 -1.72 -14.40
C ILE A 199 -19.81 -1.74 -15.92
N ARG A 200 -18.84 -1.19 -16.69
CA ARG A 200 -18.88 -1.22 -18.16
C ARG A 200 -18.91 -2.64 -18.71
N LYS A 201 -18.14 -3.57 -18.13
CA LYS A 201 -18.14 -5.00 -18.52
C LYS A 201 -19.47 -5.68 -18.22
N ALA A 202 -20.08 -5.41 -17.07
CA ALA A 202 -21.39 -5.96 -16.69
C ALA A 202 -22.54 -5.47 -17.60
N GLY A 203 -22.34 -4.37 -18.33
CA GLY A 203 -23.29 -3.86 -19.34
C GLY A 203 -23.23 -4.55 -20.71
N THR A 204 -22.27 -5.44 -20.97
CA THR A 204 -22.15 -6.12 -22.27
C THR A 204 -23.08 -7.35 -22.39
N PRO A 205 -23.78 -7.53 -23.52
CA PRO A 205 -24.87 -8.52 -23.63
C PRO A 205 -24.41 -9.99 -23.55
N SER A 206 -23.14 -10.31 -23.82
CA SER A 206 -22.66 -11.71 -23.82
C SER A 206 -22.48 -12.31 -22.43
N MET A 207 -22.53 -11.52 -21.36
CA MET A 207 -22.35 -11.99 -19.97
C MET A 207 -23.68 -12.09 -19.20
N LYS A 208 -24.79 -11.56 -19.75
CA LYS A 208 -26.13 -11.63 -19.13
C LYS A 208 -26.60 -13.07 -18.89
N TYR A 209 -26.23 -14.01 -19.76
CA TYR A 209 -26.72 -15.39 -19.68
C TYR A 209 -26.04 -16.26 -18.61
N TYR A 210 -24.84 -15.92 -18.13
CA TYR A 210 -24.11 -16.73 -17.14
C TYR A 210 -24.22 -16.23 -15.69
N MET A 211 -24.62 -14.97 -15.45
CA MET A 211 -24.83 -14.42 -14.09
C MET A 211 -26.30 -14.37 -13.65
N SER A 212 -27.24 -14.76 -14.52
CA SER A 212 -28.68 -14.57 -14.31
C SER A 212 -29.30 -15.39 -13.17
N ASN A 213 -28.61 -16.38 -12.57
CA ASN A 213 -29.27 -17.34 -11.68
C ASN A 213 -28.88 -17.31 -10.20
N VAL A 214 -28.00 -16.43 -9.72
CA VAL A 214 -27.70 -16.33 -8.27
C VAL A 214 -27.54 -14.90 -7.75
N VAL A 215 -27.24 -13.91 -8.61
CA VAL A 215 -26.71 -12.62 -8.16
C VAL A 215 -27.65 -11.42 -8.45
N ASP A 216 -28.72 -11.63 -9.21
CA ASP A 216 -29.56 -10.54 -9.76
C ASP A 216 -30.46 -9.83 -8.74
N SER A 217 -30.61 -10.32 -7.50
CA SER A 217 -31.44 -9.65 -6.49
C SER A 217 -30.64 -8.71 -5.55
N TYR A 218 -29.31 -8.83 -5.48
CA TYR A 218 -28.49 -8.09 -4.50
C TYR A 218 -27.60 -7.00 -5.12
N LEU A 219 -27.31 -7.07 -6.42
CA LEU A 219 -26.39 -6.16 -7.12
C LEU A 219 -27.06 -4.93 -7.76
N ASP A 220 -28.23 -4.51 -7.28
CA ASP A 220 -28.83 -3.24 -7.71
C ASP A 220 -28.13 -2.01 -7.07
N LEU A 221 -26.80 -2.09 -6.90
CA LEU A 221 -25.95 -0.90 -6.80
C LEU A 221 -26.03 -0.22 -8.17
N ARG A 222 -26.81 0.87 -8.25
CA ARG A 222 -27.00 1.63 -9.49
C ARG A 222 -25.67 1.80 -10.24
N ARG A 223 -25.69 1.34 -11.49
CA ARG A 223 -24.60 1.23 -12.47
C ARG A 223 -24.06 2.60 -12.97
N HIS A 224 -23.93 3.59 -12.10
CA HIS A 224 -23.39 4.90 -12.48
C HIS A 224 -21.87 4.92 -12.33
N LEU A 225 -21.22 5.42 -13.38
CA LEU A 225 -19.79 5.69 -13.40
C LEU A 225 -19.53 6.82 -12.40
N VAL A 226 -18.52 6.63 -11.55
CA VAL A 226 -18.16 7.62 -10.53
C VAL A 226 -16.78 8.15 -10.88
N TYR A 227 -16.64 9.47 -10.93
CA TYR A 227 -15.40 10.18 -11.25
C TYR A 227 -15.04 11.13 -10.12
N VAL A 228 -13.75 11.38 -9.91
CA VAL A 228 -13.27 12.35 -8.90
C VAL A 228 -13.85 13.75 -9.19
N ASP A 229 -14.05 14.09 -10.46
CA ASP A 229 -14.62 15.37 -10.91
C ASP A 229 -16.04 15.63 -10.39
N SER A 230 -16.75 14.60 -9.94
CA SER A 230 -18.08 14.74 -9.33
C SER A 230 -18.05 15.33 -7.92
N PHE A 231 -16.89 15.40 -7.27
CA PHE A 231 -16.71 15.82 -5.87
C PHE A 231 -15.66 16.94 -5.79
N PRO A 232 -16.04 18.21 -5.99
CA PRO A 232 -15.09 19.30 -6.21
C PRO A 232 -14.21 19.60 -4.98
N LYS A 233 -14.72 19.50 -3.75
CA LYS A 233 -13.93 19.78 -2.54
C LYS A 233 -12.93 18.66 -2.26
N LEU A 234 -13.37 17.41 -2.33
CA LEU A 234 -12.48 16.25 -2.24
C LEU A 234 -11.42 16.27 -3.35
N ARG A 235 -11.81 16.66 -4.57
CA ARG A 235 -10.91 16.83 -5.71
C ARG A 235 -9.83 17.87 -5.44
N ALA A 236 -10.21 19.07 -4.99
CA ALA A 236 -9.27 20.13 -4.67
C ALA A 236 -8.23 19.65 -3.65
N TRP A 237 -8.71 19.07 -2.54
CA TRP A 237 -7.84 18.50 -1.53
C TRP A 237 -6.93 17.38 -2.07
N TYR A 238 -7.46 16.50 -2.93
CA TYR A 238 -6.70 15.39 -3.51
C TYR A 238 -5.54 15.89 -4.38
N PHE A 239 -5.80 16.81 -5.30
CA PHE A 239 -4.78 17.34 -6.19
C PHE A 239 -3.72 18.17 -5.43
N GLU A 240 -4.13 18.92 -4.41
CA GLU A 240 -3.20 19.61 -3.52
C GLU A 240 -2.32 18.65 -2.71
N ASN A 241 -2.86 17.50 -2.30
CA ASN A 241 -2.11 16.46 -1.60
C ASN A 241 -1.10 15.76 -2.53
N GLU A 242 -1.46 15.51 -3.79
CA GLU A 242 -0.52 14.91 -4.77
C GLU A 242 0.61 15.85 -5.18
N ALA A 243 0.36 17.15 -5.24
CA ALA A 243 1.35 18.11 -5.69
C ALA A 243 2.54 18.27 -4.71
N CYS A 244 2.45 17.74 -3.47
CA CYS A 244 3.39 18.02 -2.36
C CYS A 244 3.79 19.50 -2.28
N SER A 245 2.91 20.38 -2.75
CA SER A 245 3.12 21.81 -2.79
C SER A 245 2.32 22.34 -1.62
N THR A 246 3.00 23.03 -0.68
CA THR A 246 2.21 23.98 0.11
C THR A 246 1.50 24.89 -0.88
N PRO A 247 0.24 25.27 -0.64
CA PRO A 247 -0.31 26.38 -1.39
C PRO A 247 0.71 27.52 -1.29
N ASP A 248 1.18 28.05 -2.42
CA ASP A 248 1.83 29.34 -2.42
C ASP A 248 0.79 30.28 -1.82
N ILE A 249 1.04 30.72 -0.58
CA ILE A 249 0.14 31.51 0.24
C ILE A 249 -0.27 32.81 -0.49
N SER A 250 0.41 33.14 -1.59
CA SER A 250 0.15 34.28 -2.45
C SER A 250 -0.97 34.14 -3.48
N ASP A 251 -1.44 32.95 -3.89
CA ASP A 251 -2.13 32.87 -5.20
C ASP A 251 -3.56 32.29 -5.32
N LYS A 252 -4.25 31.80 -4.27
CA LYS A 252 -5.69 31.43 -4.42
C LYS A 252 -6.61 31.68 -3.21
N CYS A 253 -7.76 32.29 -3.55
CA CYS A 253 -9.05 32.44 -2.84
C CYS A 253 -9.08 33.16 -1.47
N ASN A 254 -9.63 34.39 -1.47
CA ASN A 254 -10.04 35.20 -0.31
C ASN A 254 -9.15 35.03 0.94
N PRO A 255 -7.93 35.62 0.94
CA PRO A 255 -7.02 35.56 2.09
C PRO A 255 -7.73 35.97 3.39
N SER A 256 -8.68 36.91 3.32
CA SER A 256 -9.47 37.36 4.47
C SER A 256 -10.25 36.26 5.19
N ARG A 257 -10.89 35.31 4.48
CA ARG A 257 -11.69 34.24 5.10
C ARG A 257 -10.81 33.14 5.69
N MET A 258 -9.76 32.74 4.96
CA MET A 258 -8.80 31.75 5.45
C MET A 258 -8.03 32.25 6.66
N HIS A 259 -7.57 33.51 6.64
CA HIS A 259 -6.93 34.14 7.81
C HIS A 259 -7.90 34.29 9.00
N GLN A 260 -9.18 34.58 8.75
CA GLN A 260 -10.17 34.62 9.82
C GLN A 260 -10.43 33.23 10.42
N ALA A 261 -10.50 32.18 9.59
CA ALA A 261 -10.63 30.80 10.05
C ALA A 261 -9.39 30.35 10.83
N SER A 262 -8.18 30.60 10.30
CA SER A 262 -6.93 30.24 10.97
C SER A 262 -6.77 30.98 12.30
N ASN A 263 -7.09 32.28 12.37
CA ASN A 263 -7.04 33.05 13.62
C ASN A 263 -8.01 32.51 14.68
N LYS A 264 -9.21 32.07 14.29
CA LYS A 264 -10.16 31.44 15.23
C LYS A 264 -9.66 30.09 15.72
N ILE A 265 -9.06 29.27 14.85
CA ILE A 265 -8.46 27.99 15.23
C ILE A 265 -7.26 28.21 16.17
N LEU A 266 -6.37 29.15 15.85
CA LEU A 266 -5.24 29.53 16.69
C LEU A 266 -5.71 30.01 18.07
N ASN A 267 -6.70 30.90 18.12
CA ASN A 267 -7.27 31.36 19.39
C ASN A 267 -7.87 30.22 20.23
N PHE A 268 -8.54 29.27 19.58
CA PHE A 268 -9.06 28.07 20.24
C PHE A 268 -7.92 27.23 20.86
N VAL A 269 -6.90 26.93 20.07
CA VAL A 269 -5.73 26.14 20.49
C VAL A 269 -4.94 26.85 21.60
N CYS A 270 -4.60 28.13 21.42
CA CYS A 270 -3.86 28.92 22.40
C CYS A 270 -4.62 29.12 23.72
N ARG A 271 -5.95 29.26 23.68
CA ARG A 271 -6.77 29.36 24.90
C ARG A 271 -6.73 28.07 25.72
N ASN A 272 -6.70 26.92 25.06
CA ASN A 272 -6.64 25.63 25.73
C ASN A 272 -5.24 25.35 26.30
N MET A 273 -4.18 25.74 25.59
CA MET A 273 -2.80 25.72 26.10
C MET A 273 -2.68 26.51 27.41
N ASN A 274 -3.26 27.71 27.48
CA ASN A 274 -3.21 28.56 28.68
C ASN A 274 -4.03 28.01 29.87
N LYS A 275 -5.11 27.26 29.61
CA LYS A 275 -5.92 26.60 30.66
C LYS A 275 -5.20 25.39 31.27
N ALA A 276 -4.42 24.64 30.49
CA ALA A 276 -3.68 23.47 30.98
C ALA A 276 -2.64 23.84 32.04
N ASN A 277 -1.95 24.99 31.88
CA ASN A 277 -0.96 25.48 32.84
C ASN A 277 -1.52 25.85 34.23
N TRP A 278 -2.82 26.15 34.34
CA TRP A 278 -3.46 26.42 35.62
C TRP A 278 -3.81 25.15 36.41
N THR A 279 -3.98 24.01 35.73
CA THR A 279 -4.35 22.74 36.39
C THR A 279 -3.17 22.01 37.03
N VAL A 280 -1.92 22.40 36.71
CA VAL A 280 -0.69 21.79 37.28
C VAL A 280 -0.16 22.58 38.49
N ALA A 281 -0.59 23.83 38.70
CA ALA A 281 -0.18 24.64 39.84
C ALA A 281 -1.07 24.45 41.11
N GLY A 282 -2.05 23.56 41.05
CA GLY A 282 -3.03 23.32 42.11
C GLY A 282 -2.79 22.06 42.94
N SER A 283 -1.55 21.75 43.33
CA SER A 283 -1.29 20.80 44.42
C SER A 283 0.13 20.94 44.97
N GLY A 284 0.25 21.56 46.14
CA GLY A 284 1.50 21.67 46.90
C GLY A 284 1.71 23.06 47.50
N GLY A 285 1.19 23.28 48.71
CA GLY A 285 1.55 24.45 49.51
C GLY A 285 2.98 24.36 50.05
N GLY A 286 3.67 25.50 50.11
CA GLY A 286 4.99 25.64 50.75
C GLY A 286 5.74 26.89 50.29
N SER A 287 5.96 27.80 51.23
CA SER A 287 6.50 29.17 51.15
C SER A 287 7.91 29.37 50.55
N SER A 288 8.15 30.63 50.10
CA SER A 288 9.39 31.45 50.02
C SER A 288 10.48 31.07 48.98
N THR A 289 11.15 31.98 48.26
CA THR A 289 11.40 33.44 48.42
C THR A 289 11.85 34.07 47.09
N ASN A 290 11.62 35.38 46.98
CA ASN A 290 11.95 36.32 45.90
C ASN A 290 13.37 36.21 45.30
N THR A 291 13.51 36.51 44.01
CA THR A 291 14.44 37.55 43.50
C THR A 291 13.96 38.08 42.15
N SER A 292 13.89 39.40 42.07
CA SER A 292 13.42 40.19 40.94
C SER A 292 14.60 40.85 40.23
N THR A 293 14.63 40.80 38.89
CA THR A 293 15.33 41.81 38.07
C THR A 293 14.72 41.95 36.68
N SER A 294 14.72 43.18 36.21
CA SER A 294 13.81 43.83 35.26
C SER A 294 14.29 43.84 33.81
N SER A 295 13.34 43.94 32.85
CA SER A 295 13.40 44.73 31.58
C SER A 295 12.22 44.33 30.67
N SER A 296 11.11 45.08 30.67
CA SER A 296 10.79 46.24 29.83
C SER A 296 10.13 45.90 28.47
N THR A 297 8.80 46.11 28.44
CA THR A 297 7.98 46.70 27.36
C THR A 297 8.02 46.12 25.94
N PHE A 298 6.89 45.56 25.50
CA PHE A 298 6.15 46.04 24.32
C PHE A 298 4.64 45.83 24.51
N HIS A 299 3.88 46.91 24.34
CA HIS A 299 2.43 46.98 24.50
C HIS A 299 1.70 46.43 23.27
N SER A 300 0.58 45.74 23.49
CA SER A 300 -0.52 45.64 22.52
C SER A 300 -1.83 45.46 23.27
N SER A 301 -2.52 46.57 23.47
CA SER A 301 -3.81 46.71 24.13
C SER A 301 -4.96 46.33 23.20
N SER A 302 -5.80 45.39 23.62
CA SER A 302 -7.20 45.34 23.17
C SER A 302 -8.09 45.06 24.38
N SER A 303 -8.91 46.04 24.70
CA SER A 303 -9.84 46.17 25.81
C SER A 303 -10.98 45.14 25.78
N ALA A 304 -11.19 44.44 26.90
CA ALA A 304 -12.47 43.81 27.22
C ALA A 304 -12.93 44.30 28.60
N SER A 305 -14.01 45.06 28.60
CA SER A 305 -14.70 45.58 29.78
C SER A 305 -15.32 44.46 30.61
N SER A 306 -15.20 44.62 31.92
CA SER A 306 -15.72 43.77 32.99
C SER A 306 -17.25 43.71 33.07
N SER A 307 -17.79 42.50 33.29
CA SER A 307 -18.97 42.30 34.12
C SER A 307 -18.79 41.03 34.95
N SER A 308 -18.87 41.21 36.27
CA SER A 308 -18.67 40.27 37.35
C SER A 308 -19.78 39.24 37.51
N GLY A 309 -19.40 38.02 37.94
CA GLY A 309 -20.18 37.23 38.90
C GLY A 309 -20.85 35.96 38.40
N SER A 310 -20.20 34.81 38.56
CA SER A 310 -20.67 33.70 39.41
C SER A 310 -19.82 32.45 39.15
N PHE A 311 -19.24 31.90 40.21
CA PHE A 311 -18.56 30.61 40.19
C PHE A 311 -19.60 29.48 40.26
N GLY A 312 -19.51 28.52 39.33
CA GLY A 312 -20.11 27.21 39.51
C GLY A 312 -20.69 26.56 38.25
N SER A 313 -19.85 25.93 37.42
CA SER A 313 -20.23 24.73 36.68
C SER A 313 -19.00 24.05 36.08
N THR A 314 -18.65 22.90 36.65
CA THR A 314 -17.73 21.93 36.06
C THR A 314 -18.33 21.36 34.78
N SER A 315 -17.50 21.28 33.73
CA SER A 315 -17.69 20.60 32.42
C SER A 315 -18.31 21.36 31.23
N GLU A 316 -19.06 22.46 31.39
CA GLU A 316 -19.69 23.13 30.23
C GLU A 316 -18.78 24.15 29.50
N ASP A 317 -17.66 24.56 30.10
CA ASP A 317 -16.77 25.60 29.56
C ASP A 317 -15.77 25.17 28.46
N LYS A 318 -15.85 23.92 27.97
CA LYS A 318 -14.94 23.43 26.90
C LYS A 318 -15.32 23.93 25.51
N TYR A 319 -16.56 24.34 25.28
CA TYR A 319 -17.10 24.57 23.94
C TYR A 319 -17.43 26.04 23.59
N HIS A 320 -17.31 26.98 24.54
CA HIS A 320 -17.51 28.41 24.31
C HIS A 320 -16.31 29.06 23.58
N GLY A 321 -16.18 28.76 22.28
CA GLY A 321 -15.14 29.28 21.39
C GLY A 321 -14.87 28.47 20.12
N LEU A 322 -15.68 27.46 19.81
CA LEU A 322 -15.47 26.57 18.66
C LEU A 322 -15.48 27.32 17.32
N PRO A 323 -14.56 27.00 16.39
CA PRO A 323 -14.66 27.47 15.01
C PRO A 323 -15.88 26.81 14.34
N LEU A 324 -16.94 27.60 14.10
CA LEU A 324 -18.18 27.19 13.43
C LEU A 324 -18.01 27.14 11.90
N TYR A 325 -17.09 26.32 11.38
CA TYR A 325 -16.85 26.18 9.94
C TYR A 325 -17.04 24.75 9.44
N PRO A 326 -17.54 24.51 8.22
CA PRO A 326 -17.58 23.19 7.61
C PRO A 326 -16.21 22.47 7.65
N ALA A 327 -16.23 21.14 7.70
CA ALA A 327 -15.01 20.35 7.88
C ALA A 327 -13.96 20.59 6.77
N TRP A 328 -14.40 20.83 5.53
CA TRP A 328 -13.50 21.16 4.42
C TRP A 328 -12.78 22.50 4.62
N GLU A 329 -13.48 23.52 5.13
CA GLU A 329 -12.89 24.84 5.40
C GLU A 329 -11.88 24.78 6.55
N LEU A 330 -12.12 23.93 7.55
CA LEU A 330 -11.15 23.64 8.60
C LEU A 330 -9.88 23.00 8.02
N LEU A 331 -10.01 21.98 7.17
CA LEU A 331 -8.85 21.33 6.54
C LEU A 331 -8.03 22.28 5.65
N GLU A 332 -8.69 23.22 4.97
CA GLU A 332 -8.05 24.22 4.11
C GLU A 332 -7.29 25.28 4.93
N ALA A 333 -7.81 25.69 6.09
CA ALA A 333 -7.17 26.67 6.97
C ALA A 333 -6.00 26.10 7.79
N LEU A 334 -5.95 24.77 8.01
CA LEU A 334 -4.99 24.13 8.90
C LEU A 334 -3.50 24.33 8.54
N PRO A 335 -3.06 24.27 7.28
CA PRO A 335 -1.66 24.51 6.94
C PRO A 335 -1.12 25.86 7.45
N LEU A 336 -1.93 26.92 7.40
CA LEU A 336 -1.56 28.24 7.93
C LEU A 336 -1.41 28.24 9.46
N VAL A 337 -2.30 27.51 10.14
CA VAL A 337 -2.24 27.33 11.60
C VAL A 337 -0.97 26.58 11.98
N LEU A 338 -0.67 25.49 11.27
CA LEU A 338 0.51 24.66 11.53
C LEU A 338 1.81 25.40 11.26
N ASP A 339 1.87 26.20 10.19
CA ASP A 339 3.03 27.05 9.90
C ASP A 339 3.27 28.04 11.03
N ALA A 340 2.26 28.81 11.43
CA ALA A 340 2.36 29.76 12.53
C ALA A 340 2.79 29.11 13.85
N MET A 341 2.23 27.93 14.18
CA MET A 341 2.59 27.17 15.38
C MET A 341 4.04 26.67 15.34
N LEU A 342 4.50 26.13 14.20
CA LEU A 342 5.88 25.68 14.04
C LEU A 342 6.86 26.85 14.06
N SER A 343 6.55 27.98 13.39
CA SER A 343 7.38 29.18 13.42
C SER A 343 7.50 29.73 14.84
N ALA A 344 6.39 29.84 15.56
CA ALA A 344 6.36 30.27 16.95
C ALA A 344 7.22 29.35 17.85
N CYS A 345 7.14 28.03 17.65
CA CYS A 345 8.01 27.09 18.36
C CYS A 345 9.49 27.24 17.97
N ALA A 346 9.80 27.47 16.68
CA ALA A 346 11.17 27.63 16.19
C ALA A 346 11.82 28.94 16.69
N PHE A 347 11.04 30.00 16.87
CA PHE A 347 11.49 31.27 17.48
C PHE A 347 11.47 31.25 19.01
N GLY A 348 10.99 30.16 19.63
CA GLY A 348 10.94 30.00 21.09
C GLY A 348 9.83 30.79 21.78
N THR A 349 8.83 31.30 21.05
CA THR A 349 7.69 32.01 21.64
C THR A 349 6.68 31.07 22.28
N ILE A 350 6.62 29.83 21.80
CA ILE A 350 5.78 28.74 22.33
C ILE A 350 6.72 27.59 22.70
N SER A 351 6.52 26.95 23.86
CA SER A 351 7.32 25.78 24.24
C SER A 351 6.96 24.55 23.41
N SER A 352 7.88 23.59 23.29
CA SER A 352 7.60 22.32 22.59
C SER A 352 6.41 21.56 23.20
N ARG A 353 6.21 21.66 24.53
CA ARG A 353 5.09 21.05 25.24
C ARG A 353 3.75 21.70 24.88
N ASP A 354 3.73 23.03 24.79
CA ASP A 354 2.53 23.77 24.44
C ASP A 354 2.15 23.51 22.97
N LEU A 355 3.14 23.42 22.06
CA LEU A 355 2.94 23.03 20.66
C LEU A 355 2.26 21.66 20.56
N VAL A 356 2.81 20.65 21.25
CA VAL A 356 2.26 19.28 21.24
C VAL A 356 0.86 19.25 21.84
N THR A 357 0.62 19.98 22.94
CA THR A 357 -0.71 20.10 23.56
C THR A 357 -1.71 20.69 22.58
N GLY A 358 -1.34 21.75 21.87
CA GLY A 358 -2.21 22.36 20.88
C GLY A 358 -2.54 21.45 19.69
N LEU A 359 -1.59 20.62 19.25
CA LEU A 359 -1.84 19.60 18.24
C LEU A 359 -2.76 18.48 18.74
N ILE A 360 -2.64 18.07 20.01
CA ILE A 360 -3.55 17.09 20.64
C ILE A 360 -4.96 17.64 20.67
N ASP A 361 -5.14 18.87 21.15
CA ASP A 361 -6.45 19.52 21.25
C ASP A 361 -7.14 19.61 19.88
N LEU A 362 -6.36 19.87 18.83
CA LEU A 362 -6.84 19.90 17.45
C LEU A 362 -7.30 18.51 16.96
N VAL A 363 -6.54 17.45 17.25
CA VAL A 363 -6.89 16.07 16.84
C VAL A 363 -8.05 15.52 17.66
N GLU A 364 -8.13 15.85 18.96
CA GLU A 364 -9.27 15.47 19.81
C GLU A 364 -10.56 16.18 19.37
N PHE A 365 -10.47 17.46 18.99
CA PHE A 365 -11.61 18.21 18.46
C PHE A 365 -12.05 17.71 17.08
N PHE A 366 -11.10 17.55 16.16
CA PHE A 366 -11.37 17.20 14.76
C PHE A 366 -10.38 16.14 14.28
N PRO A 367 -10.71 14.83 14.39
CA PRO A 367 -9.75 13.76 14.10
C PRO A 367 -9.21 13.79 12.66
N ALA A 368 -9.99 14.25 11.68
CA ALA A 368 -9.52 14.42 10.29
C ALA A 368 -8.34 15.41 10.15
N SER A 369 -8.12 16.31 11.11
CA SER A 369 -6.97 17.22 11.12
C SER A 369 -5.63 16.50 11.04
N ILE A 370 -5.53 15.26 11.52
CA ILE A 370 -4.30 14.45 11.43
C ILE A 370 -3.82 14.29 9.99
N ALA A 371 -4.73 14.24 9.02
CA ALA A 371 -4.40 14.16 7.60
C ALA A 371 -3.74 15.44 7.09
N ALA A 372 -4.25 16.61 7.51
CA ALA A 372 -3.65 17.90 7.18
C ALA A 372 -2.27 18.06 7.85
N ILE A 373 -2.13 17.63 9.11
CA ILE A 373 -0.85 17.61 9.83
C ILE A 373 0.19 16.76 9.09
N ILE A 374 -0.16 15.50 8.76
CA ILE A 374 0.74 14.60 8.05
C ILE A 374 1.13 15.18 6.69
N ARG A 375 0.16 15.71 5.93
CA ARG A 375 0.42 16.31 4.61
C ARG A 375 1.39 17.49 4.72
N TYR A 376 1.10 18.44 5.61
CA TYR A 376 1.91 19.63 5.78
C TYR A 376 3.33 19.29 6.23
N PHE A 377 3.47 18.44 7.25
CA PHE A 377 4.79 18.02 7.74
C PHE A 377 5.58 17.21 6.70
N LYS A 378 4.93 16.33 5.92
CA LYS A 378 5.58 15.64 4.79
C LYS A 378 6.15 16.63 3.77
N SER A 379 5.37 17.64 3.38
CA SER A 379 5.83 18.70 2.48
C SER A 379 7.04 19.44 3.05
N GLU A 380 6.96 19.90 4.30
CA GLU A 380 8.03 20.67 4.93
C GLU A 380 9.31 19.85 5.18
N ILE A 381 9.18 18.57 5.52
CA ILE A 381 10.33 17.66 5.63
C ILE A 381 10.99 17.45 4.27
N SER A 382 10.20 17.30 3.20
CA SER A 382 10.74 17.14 1.84
C SER A 382 11.44 18.40 1.32
N ARG A 383 11.04 19.59 1.80
CA ARG A 383 11.69 20.87 1.48
C ARG A 383 12.96 21.13 2.28
N GLY A 384 13.10 20.52 3.45
CA GLY A 384 14.28 20.68 4.31
C GLY A 384 14.46 22.11 4.88
N THR A 385 13.39 22.89 4.96
CA THR A 385 13.38 24.30 5.40
C THR A 385 13.63 24.47 6.90
N TRP A 386 13.23 23.48 7.70
CA TRP A 386 13.25 23.56 9.16
C TRP A 386 14.57 23.06 9.76
N LYS A 387 15.10 23.79 10.73
CA LYS A 387 16.28 23.37 11.51
C LYS A 387 15.98 22.08 12.27
N SER A 388 16.96 21.19 12.33
CA SER A 388 16.90 19.97 13.13
C SER A 388 17.06 20.28 14.62
N VAL A 389 16.35 19.53 15.45
CA VAL A 389 16.26 19.72 16.91
C VAL A 389 16.77 18.47 17.63
N PRO A 390 17.53 18.62 18.75
CA PRO A 390 18.03 17.49 19.51
C PRO A 390 16.92 16.77 20.30
N MET A 391 16.88 15.44 20.21
CA MET A 391 15.98 14.58 21.00
C MET A 391 16.59 14.30 22.38
N ASN A 392 16.64 15.33 23.23
CA ASN A 392 17.37 15.37 24.52
C ASN A 392 16.60 14.81 25.74
N GLY A 393 15.29 14.64 25.65
CA GLY A 393 14.43 14.17 26.75
C GLY A 393 13.83 15.28 27.60
N THR A 394 14.31 16.53 27.47
CA THR A 394 13.77 17.69 28.20
C THR A 394 12.71 18.42 27.38
N ASP A 395 13.08 18.83 26.17
CA ASP A 395 12.22 19.57 25.24
C ASP A 395 11.51 18.63 24.28
N TRP A 396 12.22 17.58 23.85
CA TRP A 396 11.74 16.57 22.90
C TRP A 396 12.04 15.17 23.44
N PRO A 397 11.23 14.15 23.11
CA PRO A 397 11.37 12.83 23.73
C PRO A 397 12.67 12.13 23.30
N SER A 398 13.45 11.60 24.25
CA SER A 398 14.74 10.96 23.96
C SER A 398 14.63 9.46 23.66
N PRO A 399 15.30 8.94 22.61
CA PRO A 399 15.35 7.51 22.35
C PRO A 399 16.20 6.75 23.40
N GLY A 400 17.22 7.36 24.01
CA GLY A 400 18.06 6.75 25.06
C GLY A 400 18.63 5.37 24.67
N GLU A 401 18.70 4.43 25.62
CA GLU A 401 19.21 3.06 25.41
C GLU A 401 18.41 2.22 24.41
N ALA A 402 17.13 2.56 24.19
CA ALA A 402 16.26 1.84 23.27
C ALA A 402 16.73 1.94 21.81
N LEU A 403 17.50 2.98 21.46
CA LEU A 403 18.08 3.11 20.13
C LEU A 403 19.09 1.99 19.84
N TYR A 404 20.00 1.73 20.78
CA TYR A 404 21.03 0.70 20.64
C TYR A 404 20.43 -0.70 20.66
N SER A 405 19.47 -0.94 21.56
CA SER A 405 18.73 -2.21 21.60
C SER A 405 18.02 -2.48 20.27
N LEU A 406 17.35 -1.47 19.69
CA LEU A 406 16.65 -1.61 18.41
C LEU A 406 17.64 -1.83 17.25
N GLU A 407 18.78 -1.14 17.25
CA GLU A 407 19.82 -1.35 16.23
C GLU A 407 20.37 -2.78 16.25
N LEU A 408 20.68 -3.31 17.45
CA LEU A 408 21.13 -4.68 17.62
C LEU A 408 20.08 -5.69 17.18
N GLU A 409 18.82 -5.47 17.53
CA GLU A 409 17.72 -6.36 17.13
C GLU A 409 17.49 -6.36 15.62
N VAL A 410 17.51 -5.18 14.98
CA VAL A 410 17.44 -5.07 13.52
C VAL A 410 18.62 -5.79 12.87
N LYS A 411 19.82 -5.66 13.43
CA LYS A 411 21.01 -6.37 12.95
C LYS A 411 20.85 -7.88 13.09
N GLU A 412 20.42 -8.36 14.24
CA GLU A 412 20.20 -9.79 14.50
C GLU A 412 19.16 -10.38 13.54
N VAL A 413 18.07 -9.64 13.28
CA VAL A 413 17.06 -10.02 12.28
C VAL A 413 17.68 -10.14 10.89
N LEU A 414 18.48 -9.17 10.47
CA LEU A 414 19.13 -9.18 9.15
C LEU A 414 20.15 -10.32 9.04
N GLU A 415 20.91 -10.59 10.09
CA GLU A 415 21.85 -11.70 10.18
C GLU A 415 21.13 -13.06 10.14
N ARG A 416 19.99 -13.20 10.82
CA ARG A 416 19.11 -14.38 10.70
C ARG A 416 18.61 -14.60 9.26
N LEU A 417 18.39 -13.52 8.51
CA LEU A 417 18.04 -13.56 7.09
C LEU A 417 19.27 -13.76 6.18
N GLY A 418 20.47 -13.77 6.75
CA GLY A 418 21.74 -13.93 6.05
C GLY A 418 22.14 -12.72 5.20
N VAL A 419 21.73 -11.52 5.62
CA VAL A 419 22.12 -10.22 5.06
C VAL A 419 23.08 -9.54 6.04
N HIS A 420 24.32 -9.32 5.62
CA HIS A 420 25.34 -8.64 6.43
C HIS A 420 25.47 -7.18 6.00
N ILE A 421 25.39 -6.27 6.97
CA ILE A 421 25.48 -4.82 6.77
C ILE A 421 26.43 -4.24 7.81
N GLU A 422 27.26 -3.28 7.41
CA GLU A 422 28.16 -2.57 8.32
C GLU A 422 27.37 -1.70 9.33
N ASN A 423 27.92 -1.58 10.54
CA ASN A 423 27.36 -0.73 11.60
C ASN A 423 27.60 0.74 11.23
N CYS A 424 26.56 1.57 11.33
CA CYS A 424 26.64 2.97 10.88
C CYS A 424 26.31 4.00 11.96
N TYR A 425 25.88 3.61 13.17
CA TYR A 425 25.62 4.61 14.20
C TYR A 425 26.92 4.99 14.92
N PRO A 426 27.40 6.25 14.81
CA PRO A 426 28.47 6.71 15.67
C PRO A 426 27.95 6.71 17.11
N HIS A 427 28.55 5.91 17.99
CA HIS A 427 28.10 5.65 19.37
C HIS A 427 27.95 6.91 20.26
N ASN A 428 28.34 8.10 19.77
CA ASN A 428 28.35 9.36 20.53
C ASN A 428 27.53 10.51 19.89
N ALA A 429 26.76 10.28 18.81
CA ALA A 429 25.99 11.36 18.18
C ALA A 429 24.58 11.50 18.78
N GLN A 430 24.23 12.71 19.22
CA GLN A 430 22.88 13.02 19.67
C GLN A 430 21.90 12.94 18.49
N PRO A 431 20.77 12.20 18.62
CA PRO A 431 19.81 12.07 17.53
C PRO A 431 19.09 13.40 17.29
N MET A 432 19.19 13.87 16.04
CA MET A 432 18.61 15.13 15.58
C MET A 432 17.46 14.83 14.60
N LEU A 433 16.31 15.48 14.79
CA LEU A 433 15.16 15.35 13.88
C LEU A 433 14.71 16.73 13.39
N PRO A 434 14.25 16.87 12.13
CA PRO A 434 13.58 18.09 11.68
C PRO A 434 12.42 18.46 12.63
N LEU A 435 12.25 19.75 12.94
CA LEU A 435 11.20 20.22 13.87
C LEU A 435 9.80 19.65 13.57
N PRO A 436 9.29 19.64 12.31
CA PRO A 436 7.98 19.07 12.01
C PRO A 436 7.89 17.57 12.36
N LEU A 437 8.98 16.82 12.15
CA LEU A 437 9.04 15.40 12.47
C LEU A 437 9.07 15.17 13.99
N ALA A 438 9.82 15.99 14.73
CA ALA A 438 9.86 15.93 16.18
C ALA A 438 8.48 16.24 16.81
N ALA A 439 7.78 17.26 16.28
CA ALA A 439 6.41 17.61 16.64
C ALA A 439 5.43 16.47 16.36
N PHE A 440 5.51 15.88 15.16
CA PHE A 440 4.68 14.74 14.78
C PHE A 440 4.86 13.54 15.70
N LEU A 441 6.11 13.13 15.95
CA LEU A 441 6.39 11.99 16.81
C LEU A 441 5.89 12.24 18.23
N SER A 442 6.13 13.44 18.76
CA SER A 442 5.66 13.81 20.09
C SER A 442 4.13 13.73 20.19
N LEU A 443 3.40 14.27 19.21
CA LEU A 443 1.94 14.15 19.09
C LEU A 443 1.50 12.68 19.10
N THR A 444 2.09 11.84 18.24
CA THR A 444 1.65 10.44 18.10
C THR A 444 1.91 9.58 19.32
N ILE A 445 2.86 9.98 20.17
CA ILE A 445 3.25 9.27 21.37
C ILE A 445 2.44 9.73 22.60
N THR A 446 2.09 11.01 22.67
CA THR A 446 1.30 11.58 23.76
C THR A 446 -0.20 11.37 23.55
N PHE A 447 -0.65 11.41 22.30
CA PHE A 447 -2.02 11.08 21.93
C PHE A 447 -2.26 9.61 22.28
N ARG A 448 -3.13 9.33 23.27
CA ARG A 448 -3.46 7.97 23.68
C ARG A 448 -4.12 7.22 22.52
N LEU A 449 -3.31 6.54 21.72
CA LEU A 449 -3.70 5.64 20.62
C LEU A 449 -4.61 4.47 21.07
N ASP A 450 -4.84 4.34 22.39
CA ASP A 450 -5.72 3.36 23.03
C ASP A 450 -7.20 3.75 23.01
N LYS A 451 -7.56 5.04 22.86
CA LYS A 451 -8.98 5.45 22.75
C LYS A 451 -9.51 5.25 21.32
N ASN A 452 -9.90 4.00 21.01
CA ASN A 452 -10.86 3.56 19.97
C ASN A 452 -10.80 4.08 18.52
N SER A 453 -9.77 4.80 18.08
CA SER A 453 -9.69 5.24 16.69
C SER A 453 -8.75 4.38 15.83
N GLY A 454 -9.16 3.13 15.52
CA GLY A 454 -8.39 2.24 14.63
C GLY A 454 -8.01 2.89 13.28
N TYR A 455 -8.76 3.90 12.84
CA TYR A 455 -8.49 4.71 11.66
C TYR A 455 -7.33 5.70 11.82
N THR A 456 -7.21 6.44 12.94
CA THR A 456 -6.05 7.34 13.16
C THR A 456 -4.76 6.53 13.23
N ARG A 457 -4.81 5.39 13.91
CA ARG A 457 -3.71 4.42 13.99
C ARG A 457 -3.23 3.98 12.61
N GLY A 458 -4.16 3.59 11.73
CA GLY A 458 -3.83 3.15 10.37
C GLY A 458 -3.21 4.26 9.53
N VAL A 459 -3.72 5.49 9.63
CA VAL A 459 -3.19 6.64 8.88
C VAL A 459 -1.81 7.06 9.41
N ILE A 460 -1.60 7.07 10.73
CA ILE A 460 -0.30 7.34 11.37
C ILE A 460 0.72 6.26 11.00
N SER A 461 0.35 4.97 11.02
CA SER A 461 1.22 3.87 10.57
C SER A 461 1.73 4.10 9.15
N GLN A 462 0.80 4.46 8.24
CA GLN A 462 1.12 4.71 6.85
C GLN A 462 2.03 5.94 6.72
N ALA A 463 1.75 7.02 7.46
CA ALA A 463 2.57 8.22 7.48
C ALA A 463 4.02 7.93 7.92
N ILE A 464 4.21 7.19 9.00
CA ILE A 464 5.54 6.80 9.50
C ILE A 464 6.28 5.94 8.48
N SER A 465 5.60 4.99 7.84
CA SER A 465 6.20 4.19 6.77
C SER A 465 6.65 5.06 5.59
N ASN A 466 5.96 6.16 5.31
CA ASN A 466 6.33 7.08 4.23
C ASN A 466 7.44 8.04 4.66
N TYR A 467 7.44 8.52 5.91
CA TYR A 467 8.57 9.26 6.47
C TYR A 467 9.85 8.42 6.46
N ALA A 468 9.76 7.13 6.77
CA ALA A 468 10.90 6.20 6.69
C ALA A 468 11.54 6.12 5.29
N ILE A 469 10.78 6.43 4.23
CA ILE A 469 11.30 6.49 2.86
C ILE A 469 12.01 7.83 2.60
N ILE A 470 11.49 8.93 3.15
CA ILE A 470 11.97 10.30 2.90
C ILE A 470 13.16 10.64 3.81
N SER A 471 13.15 10.18 5.06
CA SER A 471 14.21 10.37 6.05
C SER A 471 15.01 9.07 6.18
N PRO A 472 16.15 8.93 5.48
CA PRO A 472 16.92 7.70 5.48
C PRO A 472 17.51 7.40 6.86
N TRP A 473 18.09 6.20 6.96
CA TRP A 473 18.96 5.83 8.08
C TRP A 473 19.95 6.96 8.40
N PRO A 474 20.11 7.40 9.68
CA PRO A 474 19.67 6.78 10.94
C PRO A 474 18.32 7.25 11.52
N ILE A 475 17.60 8.16 10.85
CA ILE A 475 16.41 8.83 11.42
C ILE A 475 15.32 7.83 11.81
N MET A 476 15.15 6.74 11.05
CA MET A 476 14.18 5.68 11.37
C MET A 476 14.47 4.96 12.69
N LEU A 477 15.74 4.72 13.06
CA LEU A 477 16.05 4.14 14.37
C LEU A 477 15.72 5.09 15.50
N THR A 478 15.94 6.40 15.28
CA THR A 478 15.55 7.41 16.26
C THR A 478 14.04 7.39 16.45
N ILE A 479 13.25 7.38 15.37
CA ILE A 479 11.79 7.23 15.42
C ILE A 479 11.40 5.97 16.20
N GLY A 480 12.00 4.83 15.84
CA GLY A 480 11.76 3.53 16.47
C GLY A 480 12.05 3.55 17.97
N GLY A 481 13.24 3.99 18.38
CA GLY A 481 13.67 4.03 19.78
C GLY A 481 12.81 4.95 20.66
N ILE A 482 12.24 6.03 20.11
CA ILE A 482 11.30 6.89 20.85
C ILE A 482 9.96 6.18 21.03
N TRP A 483 9.47 5.48 20.01
CA TRP A 483 8.18 4.79 20.03
C TRP A 483 8.17 3.51 20.87
N THR A 484 9.23 2.70 20.82
CA THR A 484 9.30 1.43 21.57
C THR A 484 9.12 1.64 23.08
N LYS A 485 9.62 2.77 23.62
CA LYS A 485 9.42 3.14 25.02
C LYS A 485 7.96 3.37 25.43
N LYS A 486 7.11 3.86 24.52
CA LYS A 486 5.75 4.29 24.85
C LYS A 486 4.64 3.43 24.23
N ALA A 487 4.94 2.66 23.19
CA ALA A 487 3.96 1.90 22.44
C ALA A 487 4.50 0.49 22.08
N PRO A 488 4.63 -0.43 23.05
CA PRO A 488 5.26 -1.75 22.86
C PRO A 488 4.56 -2.59 21.79
N ARG A 489 3.25 -2.38 21.55
CA ARG A 489 2.47 -3.07 20.51
C ARG A 489 2.97 -2.82 19.07
N TRP A 490 3.77 -1.78 18.86
CA TRP A 490 4.32 -1.43 17.55
C TRP A 490 5.77 -1.85 17.38
N HIS A 491 6.38 -2.46 18.40
CA HIS A 491 7.79 -2.84 18.40
C HIS A 491 8.18 -3.60 17.14
N ASP A 492 7.48 -4.69 16.82
CA ASP A 492 7.78 -5.51 15.64
C ASP A 492 7.62 -4.74 14.32
N PHE A 493 6.62 -3.87 14.23
CA PHE A 493 6.42 -3.00 13.07
C PHE A 493 7.59 -2.02 12.90
N LEU A 494 8.14 -1.50 14.00
CA LEU A 494 9.26 -0.56 13.98
C LEU A 494 10.59 -1.26 13.67
N VAL A 495 10.82 -2.46 14.23
CA VAL A 495 11.96 -3.31 13.87
C VAL A 495 11.90 -3.63 12.37
N TYR A 496 10.72 -4.01 11.87
CA TYR A 496 10.47 -4.25 10.45
C TYR A 496 10.77 -3.04 9.57
N LEU A 497 10.28 -1.85 9.93
CA LEU A 497 10.56 -0.63 9.19
C LEU A 497 12.06 -0.26 9.25
N GLY A 498 12.71 -0.45 10.39
CA GLY A 498 14.15 -0.26 10.56
C GLY A 498 14.97 -1.15 9.62
N ALA A 499 14.64 -2.44 9.56
CA ALA A 499 15.25 -3.40 8.64
C ALA A 499 15.01 -3.00 7.18
N ARG A 500 13.77 -2.61 6.82
CA ARG A 500 13.41 -2.17 5.46
C ARG A 500 14.25 -0.98 4.99
N CYS A 501 14.52 -0.01 5.86
CA CYS A 501 15.24 1.22 5.48
C CYS A 501 16.68 0.95 5.03
N ARG A 502 17.32 -0.11 5.52
CA ARG A 502 18.71 -0.45 5.13
C ARG A 502 18.85 -0.75 3.63
N PHE A 503 17.82 -1.30 3.01
CA PHE A 503 17.84 -1.67 1.59
C PHE A 503 17.61 -0.49 0.63
N THR A 504 17.26 0.70 1.13
CA THR A 504 17.01 1.85 0.25
C THR A 504 18.27 2.40 -0.41
N ASN A 505 19.43 2.27 0.27
CA ASN A 505 20.69 2.88 -0.15
C ASN A 505 21.83 1.87 -0.41
N ASP A 506 21.66 0.59 -0.04
CA ASP A 506 22.68 -0.44 -0.18
C ASP A 506 22.28 -1.51 -1.22
N LYS A 507 22.92 -1.45 -2.39
CA LYS A 507 22.74 -2.44 -3.47
C LYS A 507 23.22 -3.83 -3.06
N GLY A 508 24.32 -3.92 -2.31
CA GLY A 508 24.86 -5.20 -1.85
C GLY A 508 23.89 -5.92 -0.90
N ALA A 509 23.20 -5.16 -0.04
CA ALA A 509 22.14 -5.71 0.79
C ALA A 509 20.95 -6.22 -0.04
N ILE A 510 20.55 -5.53 -1.11
CA ILE A 510 19.50 -5.99 -2.03
C ILE A 510 19.91 -7.30 -2.72
N ASP A 511 21.16 -7.38 -3.21
CA ASP A 511 21.70 -8.58 -3.86
C ASP A 511 21.62 -9.78 -2.90
N GLN A 512 22.10 -9.60 -1.66
CA GLN A 512 22.03 -10.62 -0.61
C GLN A 512 20.58 -11.01 -0.29
N LEU A 513 19.67 -10.04 -0.11
CA LEU A 513 18.27 -10.31 0.21
C LEU A 513 17.58 -11.11 -0.90
N LEU A 514 17.78 -10.72 -2.16
CA LEU A 514 17.18 -11.40 -3.29
C LEU A 514 17.74 -12.83 -3.42
N TRP A 515 19.05 -13.01 -3.28
CA TRP A 515 19.67 -14.33 -3.20
C TRP A 515 19.03 -15.20 -2.11
N ARG A 516 18.82 -14.63 -0.92
CA ARG A 516 18.17 -15.32 0.22
C ARG A 516 16.71 -15.65 -0.06
N CYS A 517 15.98 -14.84 -0.82
CA CYS A 517 14.62 -15.20 -1.28
C CYS A 517 14.63 -16.48 -2.12
N PHE A 518 15.56 -16.61 -3.07
CA PHE A 518 15.68 -17.82 -3.88
C PHE A 518 16.09 -19.03 -3.04
N LYS A 519 17.09 -18.90 -2.16
CA LYS A 519 17.52 -20.01 -1.29
C LYS A 519 16.41 -20.44 -0.30
N ALA A 520 15.68 -19.50 0.29
CA ALA A 520 14.56 -19.81 1.19
C ALA A 520 13.41 -20.52 0.47
N PHE A 521 13.12 -20.14 -0.78
CA PHE A 521 12.11 -20.81 -1.59
C PHE A 521 12.52 -22.23 -1.99
N LEU A 522 13.80 -22.44 -2.35
CA LEU A 522 14.31 -23.76 -2.73
C LEU A 522 14.52 -24.70 -1.53
N GLY A 523 14.83 -24.14 -0.35
CA GLY A 523 15.12 -24.86 0.88
C GLY A 523 16.50 -25.54 0.92
N PRO A 524 16.91 -26.09 2.08
CA PRO A 524 18.21 -26.74 2.23
C PRO A 524 18.27 -28.05 1.45
N THR A 525 19.35 -28.23 0.69
CA THR A 525 19.53 -29.34 -0.26
C THR A 525 20.20 -30.53 0.41
N SER A 526 19.38 -31.40 1.01
CA SER A 526 19.62 -32.81 1.37
C SER A 526 20.87 -33.26 2.14
N GLU A 527 21.86 -32.41 2.44
CA GLU A 527 23.03 -32.82 3.25
C GLU A 527 22.87 -32.50 4.76
N ASP A 528 22.00 -31.54 5.12
CA ASP A 528 21.78 -31.11 6.51
C ASP A 528 20.43 -31.57 7.10
N SER A 529 19.78 -32.59 6.53
CA SER A 529 18.47 -33.05 7.00
C SER A 529 18.58 -33.97 8.22
N ASN A 530 18.90 -33.41 9.38
CA ASN A 530 18.50 -33.98 10.65
C ASN A 530 17.56 -32.99 11.36
N TYR A 531 16.37 -33.49 11.70
CA TYR A 531 15.28 -32.85 12.44
C TYR A 531 14.30 -31.96 11.64
N MET A 532 13.04 -32.42 11.59
CA MET A 532 11.77 -31.70 11.32
C MET A 532 11.81 -30.54 10.30
N THR A 533 11.43 -30.86 9.05
CA THR A 533 10.93 -29.98 7.97
C THR A 533 11.30 -28.48 8.02
N PRO A 534 12.37 -28.04 7.34
CA PRO A 534 12.50 -26.64 6.97
C PRO A 534 11.49 -26.33 5.86
N THR A 535 10.62 -25.35 6.11
CA THR A 535 9.56 -24.90 5.21
C THR A 535 10.14 -24.51 3.84
N ARG A 536 9.76 -25.24 2.78
CA ARG A 536 10.13 -24.92 1.38
C ARG A 536 9.02 -24.16 0.67
N GLY A 537 9.32 -23.64 -0.52
CA GLY A 537 8.35 -23.01 -1.40
C GLY A 537 7.84 -21.68 -0.84
N VAL A 538 6.55 -21.40 -1.03
CA VAL A 538 5.94 -20.13 -0.63
C VAL A 538 6.02 -19.92 0.89
N ILE A 539 5.92 -20.99 1.68
CA ILE A 539 6.02 -20.91 3.14
C ILE A 539 7.45 -20.55 3.57
N GLY A 540 8.48 -21.11 2.92
CA GLY A 540 9.86 -20.70 3.16
C GLY A 540 10.14 -19.25 2.74
N LEU A 541 9.53 -18.80 1.64
CA LEU A 541 9.70 -17.44 1.12
C LEU A 541 8.97 -16.37 1.94
N LEU A 542 7.72 -16.64 2.34
CA LEU A 542 6.81 -15.66 2.97
C LEU A 542 6.60 -15.90 4.48
N GLY A 543 7.00 -17.04 5.02
CA GLY A 543 6.77 -17.43 6.41
C GLY A 543 5.41 -18.12 6.62
N GLU A 544 5.24 -18.74 7.79
CA GLU A 544 4.08 -19.58 8.13
C GLU A 544 2.82 -18.79 8.50
N SER A 545 2.91 -17.46 8.61
CA SER A 545 1.74 -16.60 8.76
C SER A 545 1.94 -15.23 8.11
N VAL A 546 1.13 -14.91 7.10
CA VAL A 546 0.96 -13.53 6.62
C VAL A 546 0.27 -12.64 7.68
N CYS A 547 -0.33 -13.27 8.71
CA CYS A 547 -1.14 -12.59 9.73
C CYS A 547 -0.42 -12.24 11.05
N ASN A 548 0.65 -12.94 11.44
CA ASN A 548 1.42 -12.53 12.61
C ASN A 548 2.70 -11.81 12.18
N SER A 549 2.81 -10.54 12.59
CA SER A 549 3.93 -9.63 12.33
C SER A 549 5.28 -10.08 12.92
N HIS A 550 5.42 -11.33 13.37
CA HIS A 550 6.49 -11.77 14.26
C HIS A 550 7.57 -12.62 13.57
N ALA A 551 7.37 -13.09 12.33
CA ALA A 551 8.39 -13.84 11.59
C ALA A 551 8.72 -13.12 10.28
N MET A 552 9.77 -12.30 10.29
CA MET A 552 10.29 -11.67 9.08
C MET A 552 10.91 -12.74 8.17
N SER A 553 10.32 -12.93 7.00
CA SER A 553 10.84 -13.81 5.95
C SER A 553 11.52 -12.99 4.85
N PRO A 554 12.53 -13.54 4.13
CA PRO A 554 13.23 -12.80 3.08
C PRO A 554 12.28 -12.23 2.02
N GLY A 555 11.27 -13.01 1.60
CA GLY A 555 10.31 -12.60 0.59
C GLY A 555 9.38 -11.49 1.07
N SER A 556 8.88 -11.55 2.32
CA SER A 556 8.02 -10.48 2.88
C SER A 556 8.77 -9.14 2.96
N LEU A 557 10.06 -9.18 3.29
CA LEU A 557 10.89 -7.99 3.37
C LEU A 557 11.17 -7.44 1.96
N PHE A 558 11.53 -8.31 1.01
CA PHE A 558 11.77 -7.94 -0.39
C PHE A 558 10.54 -7.30 -1.07
N LEU A 559 9.34 -7.85 -0.86
CA LEU A 559 8.10 -7.32 -1.43
C LEU A 559 7.80 -5.89 -0.99
N CYS A 560 8.31 -5.48 0.17
CA CYS A 560 8.11 -4.15 0.70
C CYS A 560 9.26 -3.19 0.39
N THR A 561 10.50 -3.67 0.24
CA THR A 561 11.64 -2.84 -0.21
C THR A 561 11.55 -2.52 -1.71
N SER A 562 11.16 -3.50 -2.53
CA SER A 562 11.02 -3.35 -3.99
C SER A 562 9.99 -2.31 -4.43
N GLN A 563 9.04 -1.95 -3.56
CA GLN A 563 8.07 -0.88 -3.85
C GLN A 563 8.69 0.53 -3.76
N VAL A 564 9.85 0.65 -3.11
CA VAL A 564 10.51 1.94 -2.80
C VAL A 564 11.70 2.18 -3.71
N TYR A 565 12.50 1.15 -4.01
CA TYR A 565 13.70 1.28 -4.84
C TYR A 565 13.35 1.19 -6.34
N HIS A 566 13.73 2.21 -7.12
CA HIS A 566 13.39 2.30 -8.55
C HIS A 566 14.63 2.18 -9.44
N ALA A 567 14.94 0.94 -9.85
CA ALA A 567 16.01 0.68 -10.82
C ALA A 567 15.62 -0.50 -11.74
N PRO A 568 14.89 -0.24 -12.84
CA PRO A 568 14.30 -1.30 -13.68
C PRO A 568 15.35 -2.18 -14.36
N HIS A 569 16.46 -1.59 -14.83
CA HIS A 569 17.56 -2.33 -15.43
C HIS A 569 18.27 -3.20 -14.39
N TYR A 570 18.65 -2.63 -13.25
CA TYR A 570 19.35 -3.34 -12.18
C TYR A 570 18.56 -4.55 -11.67
N PHE A 571 17.26 -4.42 -11.38
CA PHE A 571 16.47 -5.57 -10.95
C PHE A 571 16.33 -6.65 -12.02
N SER A 572 16.14 -6.25 -13.28
CA SER A 572 15.98 -7.19 -14.38
C SER A 572 17.28 -7.97 -14.64
N GLU A 573 18.42 -7.29 -14.58
CA GLU A 573 19.75 -7.87 -14.70
C GLU A 573 20.08 -8.79 -13.53
N LEU A 574 19.84 -8.33 -12.30
CA LEU A 574 20.10 -9.10 -11.09
C LEU A 574 19.25 -10.37 -11.04
N ILE A 575 17.93 -10.28 -11.30
CA ILE A 575 17.05 -11.45 -11.31
C ILE A 575 17.48 -12.43 -12.41
N LEU A 576 17.81 -11.95 -13.60
CA LEU A 576 18.31 -12.81 -14.68
C LEU A 576 19.61 -13.52 -14.25
N LYS A 577 20.57 -12.78 -13.69
CA LYS A 577 21.84 -13.33 -13.20
C LYS A 577 21.59 -14.43 -12.17
N LEU A 578 20.73 -14.19 -11.18
CA LEU A 578 20.42 -15.18 -10.15
C LEU A 578 19.73 -16.43 -10.69
N VAL A 579 18.78 -16.27 -11.62
CA VAL A 579 18.08 -17.40 -12.25
C VAL A 579 19.07 -18.27 -13.03
N VAL A 580 19.99 -17.65 -13.78
CA VAL A 580 21.05 -18.36 -14.51
C VAL A 580 22.01 -19.04 -13.54
N GLU A 581 22.53 -18.31 -12.55
CA GLU A 581 23.49 -18.84 -11.58
C GLU A 581 22.95 -20.04 -10.79
N LEU A 582 21.71 -19.96 -10.29
CA LEU A 582 21.05 -21.05 -9.59
C LEU A 582 20.75 -22.23 -10.50
N SER A 583 20.47 -22.01 -11.78
CA SER A 583 20.32 -23.10 -12.75
C SER A 583 21.62 -23.88 -12.96
N CYS A 584 22.78 -23.20 -12.89
CA CYS A 584 24.08 -23.84 -12.91
C CYS A 584 24.35 -24.65 -11.64
N GLU A 585 24.07 -24.08 -10.46
CA GLU A 585 24.24 -24.80 -9.18
C GLU A 585 23.40 -26.09 -9.15
N LEU A 586 22.16 -26.02 -9.65
CA LEU A 586 21.29 -27.18 -9.79
C LEU A 586 21.88 -28.23 -10.75
N ALA A 587 22.52 -27.81 -11.83
CA ALA A 587 23.23 -28.69 -12.74
C ALA A 587 24.42 -29.39 -12.06
N GLU A 588 25.19 -28.66 -11.24
CA GLU A 588 26.30 -29.23 -10.49
C GLU A 588 25.84 -30.33 -9.52
N TRP A 589 24.67 -30.18 -8.90
CA TRP A 589 24.10 -31.22 -8.03
C TRP A 589 23.64 -32.46 -8.79
N THR A 590 23.26 -32.34 -10.06
CA THR A 590 23.00 -33.54 -10.89
C THR A 590 24.28 -34.33 -11.18
N LEU A 591 25.44 -33.66 -11.20
CA LEU A 591 26.74 -34.21 -11.56
C LEU A 591 27.55 -34.70 -10.34
N ARG A 592 27.49 -34.00 -9.20
CA ARG A 592 28.19 -34.32 -7.93
C ARG A 592 27.51 -35.45 -7.13
N GLY A 593 27.10 -36.53 -7.79
CA GLY A 593 26.79 -37.77 -7.06
C GLY A 593 28.10 -38.39 -6.57
N THR A 594 28.38 -38.33 -5.26
CA THR A 594 29.52 -39.01 -4.65
C THR A 594 29.51 -40.50 -5.04
N ALA A 595 30.68 -41.00 -5.46
CA ALA A 595 30.83 -42.33 -6.06
C ALA A 595 30.46 -43.51 -5.14
N GLN A 596 30.02 -43.27 -3.90
CA GLN A 596 29.80 -44.32 -2.91
C GLN A 596 28.32 -44.64 -2.63
N LEU A 597 27.33 -43.85 -3.04
CA LEU A 597 25.92 -44.20 -2.86
C LEU A 597 25.06 -43.84 -4.08
N LYS A 598 24.51 -44.86 -4.75
CA LYS A 598 23.61 -44.75 -5.91
C LYS A 598 22.29 -44.00 -5.63
N PHE A 599 22.06 -43.51 -4.42
CA PHE A 599 20.85 -42.80 -3.98
C PHE A 599 20.93 -41.27 -4.06
N GLY A 600 22.08 -40.67 -4.42
CA GLY A 600 22.30 -39.21 -4.37
C GLY A 600 22.21 -38.44 -5.69
N LYS A 601 21.89 -39.07 -6.83
CA LYS A 601 21.84 -38.36 -8.13
C LYS A 601 20.45 -37.79 -8.39
N ILE A 602 20.34 -36.46 -8.43
CA ILE A 602 19.11 -35.77 -8.88
C ILE A 602 18.92 -36.07 -10.38
N SER A 603 17.76 -36.59 -10.77
CA SER A 603 17.46 -36.87 -12.17
C SER A 603 17.42 -35.57 -12.99
N LEU A 604 17.76 -35.63 -14.29
CA LEU A 604 17.66 -34.47 -15.18
C LEU A 604 16.24 -33.87 -15.18
N ALA A 605 15.20 -34.72 -15.08
CA ALA A 605 13.81 -34.29 -14.97
C ALA A 605 13.56 -33.46 -13.70
N THR A 606 14.12 -33.90 -12.56
CA THR A 606 14.04 -33.16 -11.29
C THR A 606 14.79 -31.83 -11.37
N ALA A 607 15.95 -31.78 -12.03
CA ALA A 607 16.69 -30.54 -12.25
C ALA A 607 15.92 -29.55 -13.13
N ILE A 608 15.29 -30.01 -14.21
CA ILE A 608 14.43 -29.19 -15.06
C ILE A 608 13.23 -28.65 -14.27
N CYS A 609 12.59 -29.47 -13.43
CA CYS A 609 11.51 -29.01 -12.54
C CYS A 609 11.99 -27.94 -11.55
N SER A 610 13.18 -28.08 -10.97
CA SER A 610 13.77 -27.06 -10.09
C SER A 610 14.09 -25.77 -10.84
N VAL A 611 14.64 -25.87 -12.05
CA VAL A 611 14.90 -24.71 -12.93
C VAL A 611 13.62 -23.98 -13.28
N HIS A 612 12.55 -24.72 -13.58
CA HIS A 612 11.22 -24.16 -13.79
C HIS A 612 10.73 -23.39 -12.56
N GLN A 613 10.89 -23.95 -11.36
CA GLN A 613 10.53 -23.28 -10.10
C GLN A 613 11.36 -22.00 -9.84
N VAL A 614 12.67 -22.02 -10.11
CA VAL A 614 13.55 -20.84 -10.02
C VAL A 614 13.12 -19.76 -10.99
N ALA A 615 12.88 -20.11 -12.26
CA ALA A 615 12.46 -19.18 -13.28
C ALA A 615 11.06 -18.59 -13.00
N MET A 616 10.14 -19.42 -12.49
CA MET A 616 8.83 -18.98 -12.00
C MET A 616 8.97 -17.95 -10.87
N LEU A 617 9.80 -18.23 -9.87
CA LEU A 617 10.04 -17.29 -8.78
C LEU A 617 10.64 -15.98 -9.31
N GLY A 618 11.68 -16.06 -10.15
CA GLY A 618 12.28 -14.88 -10.78
C GLY A 618 11.26 -14.04 -11.55
N ALA A 619 10.40 -14.68 -12.35
CA ALA A 619 9.33 -14.01 -13.07
C ALA A 619 8.33 -13.32 -12.12
N THR A 620 7.91 -13.99 -11.05
CA THR A 620 6.98 -13.41 -10.06
C THR A 620 7.59 -12.20 -9.35
N LEU A 621 8.83 -12.31 -8.86
CA LEU A 621 9.52 -11.20 -8.19
C LEU A 621 9.70 -10.02 -9.13
N LEU A 622 10.09 -10.26 -10.40
CA LEU A 622 10.25 -9.22 -11.42
C LEU A 622 8.93 -8.52 -11.75
N CYS A 623 7.82 -9.26 -11.83
CA CYS A 623 6.50 -8.69 -12.09
C CYS A 623 6.00 -7.85 -10.91
N VAL A 624 6.30 -8.26 -9.67
CA VAL A 624 5.89 -7.52 -8.47
C VAL A 624 6.70 -6.23 -8.30
N THR A 625 8.01 -6.24 -8.56
CA THR A 625 8.88 -5.07 -8.35
C THR A 625 8.57 -3.92 -9.31
N GLY A 626 8.26 -4.20 -10.57
CA GLY A 626 8.14 -3.12 -11.55
C GLY A 626 7.24 -3.37 -12.76
N ARG A 627 6.35 -4.37 -12.68
CA ARG A 627 5.25 -4.60 -13.62
C ARG A 627 5.71 -4.59 -15.10
N SER A 628 4.97 -3.93 -15.99
CA SER A 628 5.22 -3.97 -17.45
C SER A 628 6.54 -3.33 -17.89
N PRO A 629 6.99 -2.19 -17.32
CA PRO A 629 8.29 -1.60 -17.67
C PRO A 629 9.47 -2.57 -17.52
N LEU A 630 9.55 -3.32 -16.42
CA LEU A 630 10.67 -4.26 -16.20
C LEU A 630 10.64 -5.41 -17.19
N VAL A 631 9.47 -6.00 -17.45
CA VAL A 631 9.34 -7.06 -18.46
C VAL A 631 9.72 -6.53 -19.84
N ARG A 632 9.36 -5.28 -20.18
CA ARG A 632 9.80 -4.67 -21.45
C ARG A 632 11.31 -4.53 -21.53
N VAL A 633 11.96 -4.04 -20.48
CA VAL A 633 13.43 -3.93 -20.38
C VAL A 633 14.09 -5.30 -20.46
N LEU A 634 13.52 -6.32 -19.82
CA LEU A 634 13.99 -7.70 -19.86
C LEU A 634 14.04 -8.24 -21.30
N PHE A 635 12.95 -8.11 -22.05
CA PHE A 635 12.84 -8.60 -23.43
C PHE A 635 13.62 -7.76 -24.44
N ALA A 636 13.61 -6.43 -24.29
CA ALA A 636 14.19 -5.53 -25.29
C ALA A 636 15.71 -5.36 -25.14
N GLU A 637 16.23 -5.44 -23.92
CA GLU A 637 17.61 -5.05 -23.62
C GLU A 637 18.36 -6.12 -22.84
N VAL A 638 17.91 -6.48 -21.64
CA VAL A 638 18.72 -7.29 -20.71
C VAL A 638 19.01 -8.69 -21.26
N VAL A 639 18.01 -9.40 -21.78
CA VAL A 639 18.23 -10.74 -22.35
C VAL A 639 19.05 -10.69 -23.63
N PRO A 640 18.76 -9.82 -24.63
CA PRO A 640 19.63 -9.66 -25.79
C PRO A 640 21.07 -9.32 -25.41
N ILE A 641 21.32 -8.39 -24.48
CA ILE A 641 22.67 -8.03 -24.02
C ILE A 641 23.35 -9.23 -23.37
N PHE A 642 22.65 -9.96 -22.51
CA PHE A 642 23.17 -11.17 -21.87
C PHE A 642 23.61 -12.23 -22.90
N LEU A 643 22.80 -12.50 -23.93
CA LEU A 643 23.12 -13.46 -25.00
C LEU A 643 24.30 -13.02 -25.89
N LEU A 644 24.54 -11.72 -25.99
CA LEU A 644 25.65 -11.12 -26.76
C LEU A 644 26.93 -10.96 -25.93
N SER A 645 26.84 -11.04 -24.60
CA SER A 645 27.98 -10.86 -23.70
C SER A 645 28.91 -12.08 -23.69
N LYS A 646 30.22 -11.86 -23.48
CA LYS A 646 31.21 -12.94 -23.36
C LYS A 646 31.20 -13.47 -21.92
N ARG A 647 31.06 -14.78 -21.74
CA ARG A 647 31.07 -15.44 -20.43
C ARG A 647 32.47 -15.98 -20.09
N GLU A 648 32.81 -16.02 -18.81
CA GLU A 648 34.02 -16.67 -18.30
C GLU A 648 33.99 -18.19 -18.55
N GLU A 649 35.13 -18.76 -18.95
CA GLU A 649 35.26 -20.18 -19.30
C GLU A 649 35.16 -21.06 -18.04
N ARG A 650 34.14 -21.94 -18.01
CA ARG A 650 33.98 -23.00 -17.01
C ARG A 650 34.47 -24.35 -17.58
N SER A 651 34.67 -25.36 -16.72
CA SER A 651 35.19 -26.68 -17.11
C SER A 651 34.32 -27.42 -18.16
N LYS A 652 34.94 -28.18 -19.07
CA LYS A 652 34.35 -28.67 -20.35
C LYS A 652 33.15 -29.65 -20.26
N GLN A 653 32.91 -30.33 -19.14
CA GLN A 653 31.86 -31.35 -19.03
C GLN A 653 30.69 -30.91 -18.14
N MET A 654 30.98 -30.10 -17.10
CA MET A 654 29.97 -29.37 -16.31
C MET A 654 29.20 -28.37 -17.19
N THR A 655 29.88 -27.80 -18.19
CA THR A 655 29.36 -26.76 -19.08
C THR A 655 28.17 -27.21 -19.91
N PHE A 656 28.14 -28.42 -20.47
CA PHE A 656 27.05 -28.80 -21.40
C PHE A 656 25.67 -28.88 -20.73
N ILE A 657 25.55 -29.58 -19.59
CA ILE A 657 24.27 -29.68 -18.86
C ILE A 657 23.88 -28.32 -18.26
N CYS A 658 24.85 -27.55 -17.75
CA CYS A 658 24.60 -26.17 -17.29
C CYS A 658 24.02 -25.31 -18.42
N ASN A 659 24.66 -25.32 -19.60
CA ASN A 659 24.23 -24.52 -20.76
C ASN A 659 22.80 -24.86 -21.19
N ILE A 660 22.44 -26.15 -21.22
CA ILE A 660 21.07 -26.58 -21.53
C ILE A 660 20.08 -26.08 -20.46
N LEU A 661 20.38 -26.26 -19.17
CA LEU A 661 19.51 -25.83 -18.09
C LEU A 661 19.35 -24.30 -18.04
N GLU A 662 20.40 -23.55 -18.37
CA GLU A 662 20.32 -22.09 -18.51
C GLU A 662 19.41 -21.66 -19.66
N GLY A 663 19.44 -22.38 -20.79
CA GLY A 663 18.52 -22.15 -21.90
C GLY A 663 17.05 -22.36 -21.49
N TYR A 664 16.78 -23.42 -20.74
CA TYR A 664 15.46 -23.66 -20.13
C TYR A 664 15.10 -22.59 -19.09
N ALA A 665 16.03 -22.18 -18.23
CA ALA A 665 15.80 -21.14 -17.23
C ALA A 665 15.38 -19.82 -17.88
N LEU A 666 16.10 -19.42 -18.95
CA LEU A 666 15.83 -18.20 -19.71
C LEU A 666 14.45 -18.24 -20.39
N SER A 667 14.12 -19.36 -21.03
CA SER A 667 12.83 -19.52 -21.72
C SER A 667 11.65 -19.50 -20.74
N TYR A 668 11.76 -20.20 -19.61
CA TYR A 668 10.74 -20.15 -18.55
C TYR A 668 10.61 -18.73 -17.96
N LEU A 669 11.72 -18.04 -17.67
CA LEU A 669 11.69 -16.68 -17.11
C LEU A 669 10.96 -15.70 -18.05
N LEU A 670 11.29 -15.72 -19.33
CA LEU A 670 10.63 -14.89 -20.34
C LEU A 670 9.15 -15.25 -20.49
N PHE A 671 8.83 -16.53 -20.62
CA PHE A 671 7.44 -16.97 -20.80
C PHE A 671 6.57 -16.58 -19.60
N PHE A 672 7.02 -16.86 -18.37
CA PHE A 672 6.25 -16.55 -17.17
C PHE A 672 6.15 -15.05 -16.89
N SER A 673 7.20 -14.28 -17.15
CA SER A 673 7.13 -12.81 -17.00
C SER A 673 6.14 -12.20 -17.99
N ALA A 674 6.10 -12.67 -19.24
CA ALA A 674 5.08 -12.27 -20.22
C ALA A 674 3.68 -12.74 -19.81
N ALA A 675 3.53 -13.99 -19.37
CA ALA A 675 2.25 -14.57 -18.98
C ALA A 675 1.61 -13.84 -17.78
N LEU A 676 2.41 -13.53 -16.75
CA LEU A 676 1.96 -12.81 -15.56
C LEU A 676 1.60 -11.36 -15.85
N MET A 677 2.36 -10.68 -16.73
CA MET A 677 2.10 -9.27 -17.03
C MET A 677 1.00 -9.02 -18.04
N PHE A 678 0.89 -9.90 -19.02
CA PHE A 678 0.05 -9.68 -20.20
C PHE A 678 -1.10 -10.67 -20.34
N GLY A 679 -1.08 -11.77 -19.60
CA GLY A 679 -2.08 -12.83 -19.68
C GLY A 679 -1.81 -13.83 -20.81
N VAL A 680 -2.24 -15.07 -20.58
CA VAL A 680 -2.02 -16.23 -21.47
C VAL A 680 -3.15 -16.38 -22.52
N ARG A 681 -4.31 -15.74 -22.31
CA ARG A 681 -5.48 -15.92 -23.17
C ARG A 681 -5.89 -14.60 -23.80
N ALA A 682 -5.81 -14.52 -25.13
CA ALA A 682 -6.60 -13.56 -25.89
C ALA A 682 -8.07 -13.94 -25.73
N ARG A 683 -8.77 -13.35 -24.75
CA ARG A 683 -10.20 -13.19 -24.93
C ARG A 683 -10.34 -12.14 -26.02
N LEU A 684 -11.06 -12.47 -27.10
CA LEU A 684 -11.68 -11.50 -28.00
C LEU A 684 -12.64 -10.62 -27.17
N ALA A 685 -12.10 -9.75 -26.33
CA ALA A 685 -12.86 -8.71 -25.68
C ALA A 685 -12.94 -7.53 -26.67
N PRO A 686 -14.13 -6.99 -26.96
CA PRO A 686 -14.29 -5.87 -27.89
C PRO A 686 -13.72 -4.55 -27.34
N ASP A 687 -13.11 -4.56 -26.16
CA ASP A 687 -12.54 -3.38 -25.50
C ASP A 687 -11.02 -3.47 -25.51
N LYS A 688 -10.41 -2.60 -26.34
CA LYS A 688 -8.97 -2.37 -26.48
C LYS A 688 -8.36 -1.94 -25.14
N SER A 689 -8.10 -2.88 -24.24
CA SER A 689 -7.20 -2.60 -23.13
C SER A 689 -5.79 -2.48 -23.73
N ARG A 690 -5.17 -1.31 -23.63
CA ARG A 690 -3.81 -1.01 -24.14
C ARG A 690 -2.78 -2.10 -23.79
N ASN A 691 -2.91 -2.75 -22.62
CA ASN A 691 -2.01 -3.82 -22.18
C ASN A 691 -2.12 -5.11 -23.03
N SER A 692 -3.30 -5.39 -23.61
CA SER A 692 -3.52 -6.51 -24.52
C SER A 692 -2.87 -6.30 -25.89
N GLU A 693 -2.70 -5.05 -26.34
CA GLU A 693 -2.00 -4.73 -27.59
C GLU A 693 -0.47 -4.68 -27.40
N ILE A 694 0.02 -4.30 -26.21
CA ILE A 694 1.47 -4.18 -25.94
C ILE A 694 2.17 -5.55 -25.97
N CYS A 695 1.51 -6.62 -25.52
CA CYS A 695 2.11 -7.95 -25.40
C CYS A 695 2.57 -8.56 -26.73
N PRO A 696 1.71 -8.68 -27.76
CA PRO A 696 2.14 -9.19 -29.05
C PRO A 696 3.29 -8.37 -29.66
N HIS A 697 3.37 -7.06 -29.41
CA HIS A 697 4.44 -6.22 -29.95
C HIS A 697 5.80 -6.46 -29.26
N VAL A 698 5.81 -6.63 -27.93
CA VAL A 698 7.05 -6.95 -27.18
C VAL A 698 7.58 -8.32 -27.61
N ILE A 699 6.69 -9.31 -27.70
CA ILE A 699 7.05 -10.67 -28.12
C ILE A 699 7.48 -10.69 -29.59
N ALA A 700 6.75 -10.03 -30.49
CA ALA A 700 7.10 -9.98 -31.91
C ALA A 700 8.48 -9.32 -32.13
N ARG A 701 8.83 -8.29 -31.35
CA ARG A 701 10.19 -7.71 -31.38
C ARG A 701 11.24 -8.71 -30.95
N TYR A 702 10.99 -9.47 -29.89
CA TYR A 702 11.92 -10.51 -29.44
C TYR A 702 12.05 -11.65 -30.45
N LEU A 703 10.94 -12.12 -31.04
CA LEU A 703 10.96 -13.11 -32.13
C LEU A 703 11.72 -12.60 -33.36
N SER A 704 11.61 -11.30 -33.68
CA SER A 704 12.40 -10.70 -34.75
C SER A 704 13.91 -10.70 -34.44
N PHE A 705 14.29 -10.53 -33.18
CA PHE A 705 15.68 -10.67 -32.73
C PHE A 705 16.16 -12.11 -32.89
N ILE A 706 15.38 -13.11 -32.44
CA ILE A 706 15.71 -14.53 -32.62
C ILE A 706 15.90 -14.85 -34.10
N ALA A 707 14.98 -14.42 -34.97
CA ALA A 707 15.08 -14.68 -36.41
C ALA A 707 16.35 -14.07 -37.03
N ARG A 708 16.73 -12.85 -36.64
CA ARG A 708 17.98 -12.21 -37.12
C ARG A 708 19.21 -12.99 -36.68
N VAL A 709 19.23 -13.51 -35.46
CA VAL A 709 20.32 -14.34 -34.96
C VAL A 709 20.41 -15.65 -35.75
N THR A 710 19.28 -16.31 -36.01
CA THR A 710 19.27 -17.57 -36.77
C THR A 710 19.71 -17.41 -38.23
N GLU A 711 19.57 -16.21 -38.79
CA GLU A 711 20.07 -15.86 -40.13
C GLU A 711 21.57 -15.54 -40.18
N GLY A 712 22.24 -15.48 -39.03
CA GLY A 712 23.64 -15.04 -38.95
C GLY A 712 23.83 -13.52 -39.03
N ASN A 713 22.75 -12.74 -39.01
CA ASN A 713 22.81 -11.27 -39.00
C ASN A 713 23.33 -10.71 -37.66
N VAL A 714 23.35 -11.53 -36.61
CA VAL A 714 23.83 -11.18 -35.28
C VAL A 714 24.65 -12.35 -34.75
N VAL A 715 25.90 -12.08 -34.35
CA VAL A 715 26.80 -13.09 -33.80
C VAL A 715 26.56 -13.22 -32.29
N LEU A 716 26.10 -14.39 -31.87
CA LEU A 716 25.98 -14.73 -30.45
C LEU A 716 27.33 -15.04 -29.83
N ARG A 717 27.46 -14.77 -28.52
CA ARG A 717 28.61 -15.18 -27.72
C ARG A 717 28.29 -16.25 -26.69
N CYS A 718 27.02 -16.68 -26.62
CA CYS A 718 26.58 -17.80 -25.80
C CYS A 718 26.82 -19.16 -26.47
N ASP A 719 26.77 -20.22 -25.68
CA ASP A 719 26.97 -21.59 -26.14
C ASP A 719 25.82 -22.04 -27.08
N PRO A 720 26.10 -22.76 -28.18
CA PRO A 720 25.08 -23.23 -29.11
C PRO A 720 24.01 -24.13 -28.47
N ALA A 721 24.37 -24.93 -27.46
CA ALA A 721 23.40 -25.81 -26.78
C ALA A 721 22.44 -24.99 -25.91
N MET A 722 22.93 -23.95 -25.24
CA MET A 722 22.10 -23.00 -24.51
C MET A 722 21.11 -22.29 -25.45
N TRP A 723 21.60 -21.80 -26.58
CA TRP A 723 20.78 -21.12 -27.58
C TRP A 723 19.68 -22.03 -28.13
N LYS A 724 20.03 -23.25 -28.55
CA LYS A 724 19.07 -24.25 -29.03
C LYS A 724 18.01 -24.56 -27.98
N ALA A 725 18.41 -24.84 -26.73
CA ALA A 725 17.48 -25.13 -25.64
C ALA A 725 16.53 -23.96 -25.35
N HIS A 726 17.05 -22.73 -25.35
CA HIS A 726 16.25 -21.53 -25.15
C HIS A 726 15.18 -21.34 -26.23
N VAL A 727 15.58 -21.36 -27.50
CA VAL A 727 14.68 -21.08 -28.63
C VAL A 727 13.62 -22.18 -28.77
N SER A 728 14.02 -23.46 -28.76
CA SER A 728 13.07 -24.57 -28.85
C SER A 728 12.07 -24.56 -27.69
N SER A 729 12.53 -24.34 -26.46
CA SER A 729 11.64 -24.31 -25.29
C SER A 729 10.71 -23.10 -25.29
N PHE A 730 11.22 -21.90 -25.58
CA PHE A 730 10.41 -20.68 -25.58
C PHE A 730 9.31 -20.72 -26.65
N LEU A 731 9.63 -21.14 -27.88
CA LEU A 731 8.65 -21.30 -28.95
C LEU A 731 7.64 -22.40 -28.61
N GLY A 732 8.10 -23.54 -28.06
CA GLY A 732 7.22 -24.61 -27.58
C GLY A 732 6.22 -24.16 -26.53
N LEU A 733 6.64 -23.33 -25.58
CA LEU A 733 5.75 -22.76 -24.56
C LEU A 733 4.71 -21.81 -25.17
N ILE A 734 5.11 -20.96 -26.12
CA ILE A 734 4.18 -20.05 -26.81
C ILE A 734 3.14 -20.85 -27.61
N VAL A 735 3.57 -21.79 -28.45
CA VAL A 735 2.69 -22.60 -29.30
C VAL A 735 1.68 -23.38 -28.45
N LYS A 736 2.14 -24.00 -27.36
CA LYS A 736 1.31 -24.85 -26.51
C LYS A 736 0.34 -24.07 -25.61
N PHE A 737 0.79 -22.97 -25.02
CA PHE A 737 0.04 -22.30 -23.96
C PHE A 737 -0.52 -20.93 -24.36
N SER A 738 0.12 -20.20 -25.28
CA SER A 738 -0.31 -18.85 -25.67
C SER A 738 -0.18 -18.59 -27.19
N PRO A 739 -0.86 -19.37 -28.04
CA PRO A 739 -0.74 -19.24 -29.49
C PRO A 739 -1.16 -17.85 -30.01
N ALA A 740 -2.05 -17.17 -29.29
CA ALA A 740 -2.52 -15.84 -29.65
C ALA A 740 -1.42 -14.76 -29.70
N TRP A 741 -0.30 -14.96 -28.99
CA TRP A 741 0.84 -14.04 -29.02
C TRP A 741 1.53 -13.99 -30.39
N LEU A 742 1.36 -15.02 -31.23
CA LEU A 742 1.95 -15.10 -32.56
C LEU A 742 1.17 -14.31 -33.62
N SER A 743 -0.09 -13.93 -33.35
CA SER A 743 -1.00 -13.29 -34.33
C SER A 743 -0.49 -11.97 -34.92
N VAL A 744 0.39 -11.23 -34.21
CA VAL A 744 0.94 -9.94 -34.64
C VAL A 744 2.34 -10.09 -35.27
N THR A 745 2.90 -11.31 -35.27
CA THR A 745 4.23 -11.58 -35.82
C THR A 745 4.15 -11.69 -37.34
N LYS A 746 5.09 -11.06 -38.06
CA LYS A 746 5.14 -11.16 -39.52
C LYS A 746 5.36 -12.60 -39.96
N LEU A 747 4.64 -13.02 -41.01
CA LEU A 747 4.75 -14.36 -41.58
C LEU A 747 6.19 -14.74 -41.94
N ASP A 748 6.97 -13.80 -42.47
CA ASP A 748 8.38 -14.01 -42.83
C ASP A 748 9.23 -14.43 -41.62
N ILE A 749 8.95 -13.87 -40.44
CA ILE A 749 9.66 -14.21 -39.19
C ILE A 749 9.31 -15.63 -38.78
N LEU A 750 8.03 -16.03 -38.87
CA LEU A 750 7.59 -17.39 -38.56
C LEU A 750 8.21 -18.43 -39.50
N LYS A 751 8.28 -18.13 -40.81
CA LYS A 751 8.97 -18.99 -41.79
C LYS A 751 10.44 -19.20 -41.44
N LYS A 752 11.17 -18.12 -41.10
CA LYS A 752 12.59 -18.20 -40.71
C LYS A 752 12.82 -19.00 -39.43
N LEU A 753 11.96 -18.84 -38.43
CA LEU A 753 12.03 -19.63 -37.20
C LEU A 753 11.73 -21.11 -37.47
N SER A 754 10.74 -21.40 -38.32
CA SER A 754 10.38 -22.78 -38.68
C SER A 754 11.52 -23.51 -39.39
N SER A 755 12.24 -22.87 -40.31
CA SER A 755 13.38 -23.47 -41.00
C SER A 755 14.53 -23.77 -40.05
N CYS A 756 14.80 -22.87 -39.10
CA CYS A 756 15.78 -23.09 -38.04
C CYS A 756 15.43 -24.30 -37.16
N LEU A 757 14.17 -24.43 -36.72
CA LEU A 757 13.70 -25.57 -35.92
C LEU A 757 13.82 -26.90 -36.68
N ARG A 758 13.53 -26.93 -37.98
CA ARG A 758 13.76 -28.13 -38.82
C ARG A 758 15.23 -28.50 -38.91
N GLY A 759 16.12 -27.50 -39.05
CA GLY A 759 17.57 -27.71 -39.00
C GLY A 759 18.07 -28.29 -37.68
N TRP A 760 17.26 -28.22 -36.62
CA TRP A 760 17.53 -28.82 -35.31
C TRP A 760 16.78 -30.12 -35.03
N HIS A 761 16.07 -30.65 -36.04
CA HIS A 761 15.20 -31.83 -35.97
C HIS A 761 13.94 -31.68 -35.10
N GLU A 762 13.48 -30.46 -34.85
CA GLU A 762 12.24 -30.15 -34.11
C GLU A 762 11.06 -29.97 -35.09
N HIS A 763 10.77 -31.01 -35.88
CA HIS A 763 9.81 -30.95 -37.00
C HIS A 763 8.39 -30.64 -36.55
N ASP A 764 7.91 -31.27 -35.47
CA ASP A 764 6.55 -31.09 -34.95
C ASP A 764 6.32 -29.64 -34.47
N LEU A 765 7.31 -29.06 -33.80
CA LEU A 765 7.24 -27.68 -33.34
C LEU A 765 7.29 -26.69 -34.51
N ALA A 766 8.14 -26.96 -35.50
CA ALA A 766 8.24 -26.15 -36.71
C ALA A 766 6.91 -26.13 -37.48
N PHE A 767 6.22 -27.28 -37.56
CA PHE A 767 4.92 -27.41 -38.20
C PHE A 767 3.84 -26.66 -37.42
N CYS A 768 3.70 -26.90 -36.11
CA CYS A 768 2.72 -26.19 -35.27
C CYS A 768 2.91 -24.66 -35.32
N LEU A 769 4.15 -24.18 -35.43
CA LEU A 769 4.43 -22.74 -35.52
C LEU A 769 3.95 -22.12 -36.83
N LEU A 770 4.01 -22.86 -37.95
CA LEU A 770 3.49 -22.42 -39.24
C LEU A 770 1.97 -22.49 -39.31
N GLU A 771 1.33 -23.52 -38.72
CA GLU A 771 -0.13 -23.60 -38.65
C GLU A 771 -0.75 -22.36 -37.99
N LEU A 772 -0.09 -21.83 -36.96
CA LEU A 772 -0.52 -20.61 -36.26
C LEU A 772 -0.34 -19.32 -37.08
N GLY A 773 0.41 -19.36 -38.18
CA GLY A 773 0.63 -18.23 -39.10
C GLY A 773 -0.51 -17.98 -40.12
N GLY A 774 -1.57 -18.81 -40.10
CA GLY A 774 -2.73 -18.69 -40.99
C GLY A 774 -2.58 -19.41 -42.33
N THR A 775 -3.57 -19.29 -43.21
CA THR A 775 -3.68 -20.08 -44.46
C THR A 775 -2.49 -19.93 -45.40
N CYS A 776 -1.89 -18.73 -45.51
CA CYS A 776 -0.69 -18.50 -46.33
C CYS A 776 0.59 -19.13 -45.76
N ALA A 777 0.60 -19.54 -44.50
CA ALA A 777 1.71 -20.27 -43.87
C ALA A 777 1.58 -21.79 -44.06
N ILE A 778 0.34 -22.28 -44.19
CA ILE A 778 -0.01 -23.69 -44.39
C ILE A 778 0.50 -24.19 -45.74
N GLU A 779 0.44 -23.38 -46.80
CA GLU A 779 1.05 -23.72 -48.11
C GLU A 779 2.56 -23.99 -47.97
N THR A 780 3.30 -23.11 -47.27
CA THR A 780 4.73 -23.32 -46.99
C THR A 780 5.03 -24.45 -46.00
N ALA A 781 4.06 -24.87 -45.19
CA ALA A 781 4.19 -26.05 -44.33
C ALA A 781 3.99 -27.34 -45.14
N LEU A 782 3.03 -27.35 -46.07
CA LEU A 782 2.77 -28.44 -47.01
C LEU A 782 3.91 -28.65 -48.01
N GLU A 783 4.44 -27.56 -48.59
CA GLU A 783 5.60 -27.61 -49.51
C GLU A 783 6.87 -28.17 -48.88
N SER A 784 6.92 -28.23 -47.54
CA SER A 784 8.09 -28.73 -46.81
C SER A 784 7.94 -30.11 -46.17
N LEU A 785 6.74 -30.68 -46.25
CA LEU A 785 6.46 -32.08 -45.94
C LEU A 785 6.63 -32.97 -47.17
N LEU A 786 6.60 -32.36 -48.36
CA LEU A 786 7.06 -32.90 -49.64
C LEU A 786 8.58 -32.76 -49.76
#